data_AF-Q4WKY1-F1
#
_entry.id   AF-Q4WKY1-F1
#
_cell.length_a   1.000
_cell.length_b   1.000
_cell.length_c   1.000
_cell.angle_alpha   90.00
_cell.angle_beta   90.00
_cell.angle_gamma   90.00
#
_symmetry.space_group_name_H-M   'P 1'
#
loop_
_entity.id
_entity.type
_entity.pdbx_description
1 polymer ?
#
loop_
_entity_poly.entity_id
_entity_poly.type
_entity_poly.pdbx_seq_one_letter_code
_entity_poly.pdbx_strand_id
1 'polypeptide(L)'
;MVARSDSWKALQREKRRQAECKLRQQRGYDANAHEQEDAERSRGRASGETKNRYRERVRKYEEYLIQQKKVPEGYEVGDGHPAPTIQELKQFFRWLIQGTQGRLAPDGIPTRDTVLNRAQEFVPGFYIVTGNEIARNDRDELYRWIDRDLVEKKFLSTITKPKYNFQLRDFERAIVVLWTIDDPFFISGRYRVEFHFITLQFLCTGSRVSSFTPASTKKKDDGRGLRYKVRALSCLNITRFGTAIWDCDEPIYSGALYLLALALADDALYGFSSPEEVFEQRIPEGEDELVLRWNKEAEDRCIIRGATAGGVSEDPLTKEKYQKDFRKILANAGYFVTATVHAMRRALGKAVRNKYSSAHVAQILTHQSKSVYGNDYLASCSGVDVFNALRGRLADHTHIEYFQGYGQFHEHGLPRQLPIEEEQKINADPHLVAKATEIQNAKYDEDTKRLKYEYNVLKRKIYAKALQRYQTEWVRSQRDWKILTRGRERPEHTQQTAEKQAQCNLMPELGRLAAVMSSKESLSFDEKVVVVKDLYTQCLRDFDVVYRPGEEPVEGRCPVKSCGKYLETLQKAERSNHIHSCVRGEVSRTKQIPPNHVKYCWECFAFYNGRSPEFEEHCASHLPSMTSQHYEVIVYRNTIIRAGYCIDCMWDNGKSAARRMTAFDRSTNLRKHLDDHINEKSWPSKCSDPLCSHVSTDEQHYRRHLRDVHHYNKAICVPSEKTLKKRSSSEIDEESVVDGNSPKQRRRPWKQQKNSSSLSHTNRKDLKIILWEPPTKQSLAMLPPSAEAEHESEECPKDLDSQAVTHFEYFNKTLCRSPDDDSIHSALTEVMDVTDSPCPAAISSVPSATVIDPRILDISTTNLVWPEDKHQHLDECDLREQLTSSSLAERRGIDSPS
;
A
#
# COMPACT_ATOMS: atom_id res chain seq x y z
N MET A 1 3.58 -19.78 72.24
CA MET A 1 3.56 -18.33 71.90
C MET A 1 2.40 -17.67 72.63
N VAL A 2 2.60 -16.50 73.25
CA VAL A 2 1.50 -15.77 73.92
C VAL A 2 0.67 -15.03 72.87
N ALA A 3 -0.64 -15.29 72.82
CA ALA A 3 -1.55 -14.56 71.95
C ALA A 3 -1.65 -13.09 72.40
N ARG A 4 -1.13 -12.16 71.59
CA ARG A 4 -1.20 -10.72 71.90
C ARG A 4 -2.67 -10.28 71.93
N SER A 5 -3.10 -9.74 73.07
CA SER A 5 -4.47 -9.22 73.30
C SER A 5 -4.92 -8.27 72.19
N ASP A 6 -6.20 -8.31 71.84
CA ASP A 6 -6.78 -7.41 70.83
C ASP A 6 -6.70 -5.93 71.22
N SER A 7 -6.61 -5.62 72.52
CA SER A 7 -6.26 -4.28 73.01
C SER A 7 -4.88 -3.82 72.49
N TRP A 8 -3.87 -4.69 72.51
CA TRP A 8 -2.55 -4.39 71.97
C TRP A 8 -2.58 -4.20 70.44
N LYS A 9 -3.38 -5.00 69.73
CA LYS A 9 -3.58 -4.86 68.27
C LYS A 9 -4.31 -3.56 67.92
N ALA A 10 -5.30 -3.15 68.72
CA ALA A 10 -6.01 -1.88 68.57
C ALA A 10 -5.06 -0.69 68.83
N LEU A 11 -4.28 -0.73 69.90
CA LEU A 11 -3.29 0.31 70.23
C LEU A 11 -2.21 0.45 69.14
N GLN A 12 -1.76 -0.66 68.56
CA GLN A 12 -0.87 -0.67 67.39
C GLN A 12 -1.51 -0.04 66.14
N ARG A 13 -2.76 -0.39 65.83
CA ARG A 13 -3.52 0.20 64.70
C ARG A 13 -3.71 1.72 64.89
N GLU A 14 -3.97 2.16 66.11
CA GLU A 14 -4.16 3.59 66.41
C GLU A 14 -2.84 4.36 66.38
N LYS A 15 -1.75 3.82 66.94
CA LYS A 15 -0.40 4.40 66.75
C LYS A 15 -0.03 4.52 65.26
N ARG A 16 -0.39 3.52 64.44
CA ARG A 16 -0.20 3.56 62.99
C ARG A 16 -1.05 4.64 62.32
N ARG A 17 -2.35 4.76 62.64
CA ARG A 17 -3.21 5.86 62.17
C ARG A 17 -2.62 7.23 62.51
N GLN A 18 -2.14 7.42 63.73
CA GLN A 18 -1.56 8.68 64.19
C GLN A 18 -0.24 9.00 63.48
N ALA A 19 0.62 8.00 63.22
CA ALA A 19 1.81 8.16 62.41
C ALA A 19 1.48 8.52 60.95
N GLU A 20 0.49 7.85 60.34
CA GLU A 20 0.02 8.16 58.98
C GLU A 20 -0.60 9.55 58.88
N CYS A 21 -1.36 10.01 59.89
CA CYS A 21 -1.90 11.36 59.93
C CYS A 21 -0.80 12.42 60.10
N LYS A 22 0.20 12.19 60.97
CA LYS A 22 1.36 13.08 61.09
C LYS A 22 2.16 13.14 59.79
N LEU A 23 2.34 12.01 59.10
CA LEU A 23 3.03 11.97 57.80
C LEU A 23 2.25 12.72 56.70
N ARG A 24 0.91 12.67 56.71
CA ARG A 24 0.04 13.47 55.83
C ARG A 24 0.23 14.97 56.11
N GLN A 25 0.19 15.38 57.38
CA GLN A 25 0.42 16.77 57.79
C GLN A 25 1.83 17.28 57.42
N GLN A 26 2.89 16.49 57.69
CA GLN A 26 4.27 16.82 57.31
C GLN A 26 4.48 16.95 55.79
N ARG A 27 3.65 16.29 54.98
CA ARG A 27 3.69 16.36 53.52
C ARG A 27 2.74 17.40 52.93
N GLY A 28 2.10 18.22 53.75
CA GLY A 28 1.13 19.22 53.30
C GLY A 28 -0.10 18.62 52.61
N TYR A 29 -0.51 17.40 52.98
CA TYR A 29 -1.69 16.77 52.41
C TYR A 29 -2.97 17.48 52.88
N ASP A 30 -3.50 18.31 52.00
CA ASP A 30 -4.89 18.74 51.98
C ASP A 30 -5.69 17.80 51.05
N ALA A 31 -6.90 17.46 51.46
CA ALA A 31 -7.82 16.64 50.68
C ALA A 31 -8.36 17.38 49.45
N ASN A 32 -8.43 18.72 49.51
CA ASN A 32 -9.09 19.57 48.52
C ASN A 32 -8.11 20.28 47.58
N ALA A 33 -6.81 20.33 47.90
CA ALA A 33 -5.79 21.02 47.09
C ALA A 33 -5.68 20.53 45.63
N HIS A 34 -6.06 19.28 45.35
CA HIS A 34 -6.15 18.75 43.98
C HIS A 34 -7.59 18.69 43.45
N GLU A 35 -8.62 19.10 44.20
CA GLU A 35 -10.02 18.99 43.76
C GLU A 35 -10.29 19.89 42.55
N GLN A 36 -9.77 21.12 42.56
CA GLN A 36 -9.81 22.01 41.41
C GLN A 36 -8.89 21.52 40.27
N GLU A 37 -7.66 21.07 40.57
CA GLU A 37 -6.78 20.50 39.56
C GLU A 37 -7.36 19.26 38.88
N ASP A 38 -8.03 18.34 39.59
CA ASP A 38 -8.61 17.12 39.00
C ASP A 38 -9.92 17.41 38.25
N ALA A 39 -10.67 18.43 38.67
CA ALA A 39 -11.75 19.01 37.87
C ALA A 39 -11.24 19.66 36.57
N GLU A 40 -10.00 20.17 36.52
CA GLU A 40 -9.38 20.73 35.31
C GLU A 40 -8.63 19.69 34.46
N ARG A 41 -7.92 18.74 35.09
CA ARG A 41 -7.23 17.60 34.45
C ARG A 41 -8.21 16.69 33.71
N SER A 42 -9.50 16.72 34.01
CA SER A 42 -10.55 16.04 33.26
C SER A 42 -11.10 16.86 32.07
N ARG A 43 -11.01 18.19 32.12
CA ARG A 43 -11.41 19.13 31.04
C ARG A 43 -10.33 19.30 29.95
N GLY A 44 -9.04 19.28 30.30
CA GLY A 44 -7.96 19.70 29.39
C GLY A 44 -7.50 18.71 28.30
N ARG A 45 -7.61 17.39 28.51
CA ARG A 45 -6.81 16.35 27.79
C ARG A 45 -7.15 16.10 26.30
N ALA A 46 -8.14 16.78 25.73
CA ALA A 46 -8.52 16.60 24.33
C ALA A 46 -7.48 17.20 23.37
N SER A 47 -6.96 16.41 22.43
CA SER A 47 -6.05 16.92 21.38
C SER A 47 -6.73 17.99 20.53
N GLY A 48 -5.98 18.90 19.89
CA GLY A 48 -6.57 19.95 19.04
C GLY A 48 -7.45 19.41 17.91
N GLU A 49 -7.09 18.24 17.36
CA GLU A 49 -7.88 17.50 16.37
C GLU A 49 -9.20 16.96 16.96
N THR A 50 -9.17 16.52 18.22
CA THR A 50 -10.36 16.16 19.00
C THR A 50 -11.23 17.38 19.29
N LYS A 51 -10.65 18.51 19.74
CA LYS A 51 -11.37 19.75 20.03
C LYS A 51 -12.06 20.32 18.78
N ASN A 52 -11.42 20.23 17.61
CA ASN A 52 -12.05 20.62 16.35
C ASN A 52 -13.22 19.69 15.96
N ARG A 53 -13.11 18.37 16.19
CA ARG A 53 -14.22 17.42 15.99
C ARG A 53 -15.38 17.65 16.95
N TYR A 54 -15.10 18.11 18.17
CA TYR A 54 -16.12 18.53 19.14
C TYR A 54 -16.84 19.80 18.67
N ARG A 55 -16.13 20.83 18.20
CA ARG A 55 -16.71 22.04 17.57
C ARG A 55 -17.61 21.70 16.37
N GLU A 56 -17.19 20.76 15.52
CA GLU A 56 -17.99 20.25 14.40
C GLU A 56 -19.35 19.67 14.82
N ARG A 57 -19.50 19.18 16.07
CA ARG A 57 -20.81 18.75 16.60
C ARG A 57 -21.67 19.91 17.07
N VAL A 58 -21.08 20.98 17.60
CA VAL A 58 -21.83 22.20 17.94
C VAL A 58 -22.38 22.86 16.67
N ARG A 59 -21.62 22.84 15.57
CA ARG A 59 -22.12 23.28 14.25
C ARG A 59 -23.32 22.48 13.73
N LYS A 60 -23.44 21.20 14.09
CA LYS A 60 -24.66 20.41 13.80
C LYS A 60 -25.84 20.77 14.71
N TYR A 61 -25.60 21.38 15.87
CA TYR A 61 -26.64 21.94 16.72
C TYR A 61 -27.09 23.33 16.22
N GLU A 62 -26.19 24.17 15.70
CA GLU A 62 -26.53 25.40 14.97
C GLU A 62 -27.47 25.13 13.79
N GLU A 63 -27.12 24.16 12.92
CA GLU A 63 -28.00 23.72 11.81
C GLU A 63 -29.40 23.29 12.30
N TYR A 64 -29.48 22.59 13.44
CA TYR A 64 -30.74 22.21 14.06
C TYR A 64 -31.53 23.42 14.57
N LEU A 65 -30.89 24.38 15.23
CA LEU A 65 -31.55 25.60 15.70
C LEU A 65 -32.12 26.39 14.53
N ILE A 66 -31.34 26.61 13.47
CA ILE A 66 -31.78 27.35 12.27
C ILE A 66 -32.98 26.65 11.63
N GLN A 67 -32.88 25.33 11.36
CA GLN A 67 -33.92 24.60 10.64
C GLN A 67 -35.19 24.29 11.47
N GLN A 68 -35.08 24.10 12.79
CA GLN A 68 -36.18 23.57 13.62
C GLN A 68 -36.67 24.56 14.68
N LYS A 69 -35.81 25.44 15.19
CA LYS A 69 -36.18 26.52 16.13
C LYS A 69 -36.37 27.87 15.43
N LYS A 70 -36.04 27.97 14.13
CA LYS A 70 -36.18 29.18 13.28
C LYS A 70 -35.41 30.39 13.80
N VAL A 71 -34.23 30.18 14.39
CA VAL A 71 -33.28 31.28 14.62
C VAL A 71 -32.75 31.81 13.27
N PRO A 72 -32.25 33.05 13.20
CA PRO A 72 -31.78 33.64 11.93
C PRO A 72 -30.72 32.79 11.21
N GLU A 73 -30.75 32.81 9.88
CA GLU A 73 -29.71 32.17 9.07
C GLU A 73 -28.36 32.87 9.32
N GLY A 74 -27.33 32.09 9.65
CA GLY A 74 -26.05 32.61 10.16
C GLY A 74 -25.95 32.74 11.68
N TYR A 75 -26.92 32.24 12.46
CA TYR A 75 -26.79 32.13 13.92
C TYR A 75 -25.68 31.15 14.33
N GLU A 76 -24.63 31.65 14.97
CA GLU A 76 -23.56 30.84 15.58
C GLU A 76 -23.82 30.64 17.09
N VAL A 77 -23.47 29.45 17.60
CA VAL A 77 -23.50 29.15 19.04
C VAL A 77 -22.14 29.53 19.60
N GLY A 78 -22.09 30.51 20.50
CA GLY A 78 -20.84 31.06 21.05
C GLY A 78 -20.88 31.27 22.57
N ASP A 79 -19.89 32.00 23.08
CA ASP A 79 -19.70 32.26 24.52
C ASP A 79 -20.98 32.80 25.19
N GLY A 80 -21.33 32.22 26.33
CA GLY A 80 -22.52 32.57 27.11
C GLY A 80 -23.83 31.93 26.63
N HIS A 81 -23.88 31.23 25.48
CA HIS A 81 -25.11 30.57 25.01
C HIS A 81 -25.64 29.58 26.08
N PRO A 82 -26.93 29.66 26.50
CA PRO A 82 -27.47 28.84 27.58
C PRO A 82 -27.38 27.34 27.27
N ALA A 83 -27.12 26.52 28.29
CA ALA A 83 -27.03 25.08 28.13
C ALA A 83 -28.40 24.48 27.73
N PRO A 84 -28.47 23.62 26.69
CA PRO A 84 -29.73 23.03 26.25
C PRO A 84 -30.31 22.07 27.29
N THR A 85 -31.63 22.14 27.48
CA THR A 85 -32.35 21.25 28.40
C THR A 85 -32.34 19.79 27.91
N ILE A 86 -32.52 18.81 28.80
CA ILE A 86 -32.69 17.40 28.41
C ILE A 86 -33.80 17.18 27.37
N GLN A 87 -34.86 17.98 27.35
CA GLN A 87 -35.90 17.88 26.32
C GLN A 87 -35.37 18.29 24.95
N GLU A 88 -34.59 19.36 24.87
CA GLU A 88 -33.99 19.88 23.64
C GLU A 88 -32.85 18.99 23.14
N LEU A 89 -32.04 18.44 24.05
CA LEU A 89 -31.08 17.39 23.72
C LEU A 89 -31.78 16.19 23.09
N LYS A 90 -32.91 15.73 23.65
CA LYS A 90 -33.71 14.63 23.07
C LYS A 90 -34.44 15.02 21.78
N GLN A 91 -34.70 16.30 21.51
CA GLN A 91 -35.20 16.79 20.21
C GLN A 91 -34.08 16.82 19.15
N PHE A 92 -32.95 17.47 19.47
CA PHE A 92 -31.76 17.57 18.61
C PHE A 92 -31.25 16.18 18.19
N PHE A 93 -31.08 15.25 19.12
CA PHE A 93 -30.60 13.91 18.78
C PHE A 93 -31.60 13.11 17.93
N ARG A 94 -32.92 13.33 18.04
CA ARG A 94 -33.91 12.75 17.10
C ARG A 94 -33.75 13.29 15.68
N TRP A 95 -33.66 14.62 15.53
CA TRP A 95 -33.41 15.27 14.23
C TRP A 95 -32.08 14.78 13.62
N LEU A 96 -31.02 14.69 14.44
CA LEU A 96 -29.70 14.21 14.02
C LEU A 96 -29.71 12.74 13.60
N ILE A 97 -30.54 11.89 14.23
CA ILE A 97 -30.76 10.50 13.82
C ILE A 97 -31.46 10.45 12.46
N GLN A 98 -32.59 11.17 12.31
CA GLN A 98 -33.38 11.20 11.07
C GLN A 98 -32.59 11.77 9.89
N GLY A 99 -31.72 12.75 10.12
CA GLY A 99 -30.80 13.29 9.12
C GLY A 99 -29.54 12.46 8.87
N THR A 100 -29.38 11.28 9.49
CA THR A 100 -28.15 10.47 9.37
C THR A 100 -28.39 9.12 8.71
N GLN A 101 -27.94 8.99 7.46
CA GLN A 101 -27.79 7.69 6.82
C GLN A 101 -26.71 6.84 7.52
N GLY A 102 -27.14 5.76 8.17
CA GLY A 102 -26.30 4.69 8.70
C GLY A 102 -25.55 3.93 7.59
N ARG A 103 -24.48 3.24 7.96
CA ARG A 103 -23.58 2.51 7.03
C ARG A 103 -23.49 1.01 7.27
N LEU A 104 -24.20 0.48 8.28
CA LEU A 104 -24.07 -0.92 8.73
C LEU A 104 -25.42 -1.65 8.74
N ALA A 105 -26.50 -0.98 9.14
CA ALA A 105 -27.84 -1.55 9.08
C ALA A 105 -28.42 -1.43 7.64
N PRO A 106 -29.05 -2.48 7.07
CA PRO A 106 -29.55 -2.46 5.69
C PRO A 106 -30.68 -1.45 5.45
N ASP A 107 -31.46 -1.16 6.48
CA ASP A 107 -32.51 -0.13 6.54
C ASP A 107 -31.96 1.31 6.54
N GLY A 108 -30.64 1.49 6.67
CA GLY A 108 -30.00 2.80 6.76
C GLY A 108 -30.06 3.44 8.15
N ILE A 109 -30.53 2.75 9.18
CA ILE A 109 -30.62 3.29 10.54
C ILE A 109 -29.20 3.46 11.14
N PRO A 110 -28.88 4.61 11.78
CA PRO A 110 -27.60 4.79 12.44
C PRO A 110 -27.44 3.87 13.65
N THR A 111 -26.20 3.44 13.93
CA THR A 111 -25.96 2.54 15.06
C THR A 111 -25.91 3.29 16.39
N ARG A 112 -26.31 2.62 17.47
CA ARG A 112 -26.20 3.10 18.86
C ARG A 112 -24.86 3.77 19.13
N ASP A 113 -23.78 3.07 18.81
CA ASP A 113 -22.41 3.52 19.04
C ASP A 113 -22.09 4.80 18.25
N THR A 114 -22.60 4.94 17.03
CA THR A 114 -22.40 6.15 16.21
C THR A 114 -23.04 7.38 16.88
N VAL A 115 -24.23 7.22 17.45
CA VAL A 115 -24.99 8.31 18.06
C VAL A 115 -24.51 8.62 19.48
N LEU A 116 -24.14 7.60 20.25
CA LEU A 116 -23.54 7.76 21.58
C LEU A 116 -22.17 8.45 21.50
N ASN A 117 -21.32 8.07 20.54
CA ASN A 117 -20.06 8.79 20.30
C ASN A 117 -20.32 10.27 19.92
N ARG A 118 -21.34 10.56 19.11
CA ARG A 118 -21.70 11.95 18.77
C ARG A 118 -22.20 12.74 19.99
N ALA A 119 -22.93 12.13 20.91
CA ALA A 119 -23.31 12.78 22.18
C ALA A 119 -22.08 13.03 23.07
N GLN A 120 -21.18 12.06 23.17
CA GLN A 120 -19.90 12.18 23.89
C GLN A 120 -18.90 13.15 23.22
N GLU A 121 -19.09 13.49 21.94
CA GLU A 121 -18.38 14.56 21.24
C GLU A 121 -19.07 15.93 21.40
N PHE A 122 -20.40 15.97 21.39
CA PHE A 122 -21.19 17.19 21.50
C PHE A 122 -21.08 17.82 22.90
N VAL A 123 -21.25 17.04 23.96
CA VAL A 123 -21.28 17.59 25.34
C VAL A 123 -20.01 18.35 25.73
N PRO A 124 -18.78 17.81 25.58
CA PRO A 124 -17.57 18.59 25.82
C PRO A 124 -17.36 19.68 24.75
N GLY A 125 -17.88 19.50 23.53
CA GLY A 125 -17.83 20.51 22.48
C GLY A 125 -18.63 21.75 22.81
N PHE A 126 -19.82 21.59 23.37
CA PHE A 126 -20.68 22.69 23.78
C PHE A 126 -19.99 23.58 24.82
N TYR A 127 -19.40 22.98 25.86
CA TYR A 127 -18.59 23.71 26.85
C TYR A 127 -17.38 24.42 26.23
N ILE A 128 -16.68 23.78 25.28
CA ILE A 128 -15.52 24.36 24.56
C ILE A 128 -15.89 25.54 23.64
N VAL A 129 -17.17 25.73 23.35
CA VAL A 129 -17.69 26.76 22.42
C VAL A 129 -18.52 27.84 23.13
N THR A 130 -19.07 27.56 24.32
CA THR A 130 -20.02 28.45 25.01
C THR A 130 -19.60 28.81 26.44
N GLY A 131 -18.60 28.12 27.01
CA GLY A 131 -18.24 28.19 28.43
C GLY A 131 -19.23 27.50 29.38
N ASN A 132 -20.44 27.14 28.92
CA ASN A 132 -21.50 26.59 29.76
C ASN A 132 -21.48 25.05 29.79
N GLU A 133 -21.50 24.46 30.99
CA GLU A 133 -21.58 23.01 31.16
C GLU A 133 -23.03 22.50 31.02
N ILE A 134 -23.23 21.42 30.26
CA ILE A 134 -24.50 20.66 30.27
C ILE A 134 -24.55 19.87 31.58
N ALA A 135 -25.63 20.06 32.35
CA ALA A 135 -25.82 19.46 33.67
C ALA A 135 -25.55 17.94 33.67
N ARG A 136 -24.83 17.47 34.70
CA ARG A 136 -24.41 16.06 34.81
C ARG A 136 -25.58 15.08 34.69
N ASN A 137 -26.71 15.38 35.33
CA ASN A 137 -27.90 14.53 35.30
C ASN A 137 -28.48 14.44 33.88
N ASP A 138 -28.60 15.56 33.17
CA ASP A 138 -29.10 15.62 31.79
C ASP A 138 -28.16 14.90 30.82
N ARG A 139 -26.84 15.04 30.99
CA ARG A 139 -25.84 14.30 30.22
C ARG A 139 -25.95 12.79 30.45
N ASP A 140 -25.97 12.36 31.71
CA ASP A 140 -25.96 10.95 32.08
C ASP A 140 -27.34 10.29 31.76
N GLU A 141 -28.42 11.07 31.71
CA GLU A 141 -29.75 10.72 31.17
C GLU A 141 -29.76 10.62 29.63
N LEU A 142 -29.17 11.59 28.92
CA LEU A 142 -29.04 11.56 27.46
C LEU A 142 -28.29 10.29 27.00
N TYR A 143 -27.19 9.94 27.68
CA TYR A 143 -26.42 8.74 27.35
C TYR A 143 -27.21 7.45 27.61
N ARG A 144 -27.95 7.34 28.73
CA ARG A 144 -28.81 6.18 29.01
C ARG A 144 -29.95 6.03 28.00
N TRP A 145 -30.59 7.14 27.62
CA TRP A 145 -31.67 7.18 26.63
C TRP A 145 -31.19 6.80 25.21
N ILE A 146 -29.97 7.17 24.84
CA ILE A 146 -29.34 6.72 23.58
C ILE A 146 -28.94 5.23 23.64
N ASP A 147 -28.35 4.78 24.75
CA ASP A 147 -27.88 3.40 24.91
C ASP A 147 -29.03 2.37 24.98
N ARG A 148 -30.17 2.74 25.57
CA ARG A 148 -31.29 1.83 25.87
C ARG A 148 -32.57 2.20 25.14
N ASP A 149 -33.24 3.28 25.53
CA ASP A 149 -34.60 3.61 25.07
C ASP A 149 -34.72 3.69 23.54
N LEU A 150 -33.75 4.31 22.87
CA LEU A 150 -33.75 4.43 21.41
C LEU A 150 -33.41 3.12 20.70
N VAL A 151 -32.68 2.21 21.36
CA VAL A 151 -32.39 0.86 20.85
C VAL A 151 -33.62 -0.04 20.99
N GLU A 152 -34.26 -0.05 22.16
CA GLU A 152 -35.49 -0.79 22.44
C GLU A 152 -36.62 -0.37 21.47
N LYS A 153 -36.77 0.93 21.25
CA LYS A 153 -37.75 1.52 20.31
C LYS A 153 -37.29 1.46 18.85
N LYS A 154 -36.21 0.74 18.54
CA LYS A 154 -35.66 0.48 17.19
C LYS A 154 -35.31 1.73 16.36
N PHE A 155 -35.13 2.88 17.00
CA PHE A 155 -34.59 4.09 16.36
C PHE A 155 -33.07 4.03 16.13
N LEU A 156 -32.38 3.09 16.79
CA LEU A 156 -30.94 2.86 16.66
C LEU A 156 -30.63 1.38 16.50
N SER A 157 -29.72 1.06 15.58
CA SER A 157 -29.27 -0.31 15.35
C SER A 157 -28.15 -0.73 16.31
N THR A 158 -28.18 -1.95 16.80
CA THR A 158 -27.09 -2.58 17.59
C THR A 158 -26.06 -3.32 16.73
N ILE A 159 -26.22 -3.32 15.40
CA ILE A 159 -25.29 -3.98 14.47
C ILE A 159 -23.90 -3.36 14.59
N THR A 160 -22.94 -4.15 15.07
CA THR A 160 -21.52 -3.80 15.08
C THR A 160 -20.83 -4.37 13.85
N LYS A 161 -19.71 -3.77 13.41
CA LYS A 161 -18.92 -4.36 12.32
C LYS A 161 -18.22 -5.64 12.83
N PRO A 162 -18.38 -6.80 12.16
CA PRO A 162 -17.73 -8.03 12.60
C PRO A 162 -16.20 -7.92 12.61
N LYS A 163 -15.59 -8.56 13.62
CA LYS A 163 -14.15 -8.55 13.90
C LYS A 163 -13.52 -9.83 13.35
N TYR A 164 -12.78 -9.71 12.25
CA TYR A 164 -11.96 -10.79 11.67
C TYR A 164 -10.46 -10.58 11.96
N ASN A 165 -9.68 -11.66 11.93
CA ASN A 165 -8.24 -11.68 12.15
C ASN A 165 -7.52 -11.73 10.80
N PHE A 166 -6.47 -10.92 10.62
CA PHE A 166 -5.63 -10.96 9.43
C PHE A 166 -4.46 -11.90 9.71
N GLN A 167 -4.54 -13.12 9.20
CA GLN A 167 -3.63 -14.21 9.52
C GLN A 167 -2.32 -14.10 8.72
N LEU A 168 -1.31 -14.90 9.09
CA LEU A 168 -0.04 -14.97 8.37
C LEU A 168 -0.27 -15.29 6.87
N ARG A 169 -1.17 -16.22 6.55
CA ARG A 169 -1.57 -16.54 5.17
C ARG A 169 -2.22 -15.37 4.41
N ASP A 170 -2.88 -14.45 5.11
CA ASP A 170 -3.42 -13.24 4.48
C ASP A 170 -2.29 -12.23 4.16
N PHE A 171 -1.23 -12.20 4.97
CA PHE A 171 0.00 -11.45 4.69
C PHE A 171 0.79 -12.07 3.53
N GLU A 172 1.08 -13.38 3.58
CA GLU A 172 1.76 -14.14 2.51
C GLU A 172 1.14 -13.81 1.14
N ARG A 173 -0.18 -13.99 1.00
CA ARG A 173 -0.91 -13.73 -0.24
C ARG A 173 -0.82 -12.28 -0.70
N ALA A 174 -0.97 -11.32 0.22
CA ALA A 174 -0.93 -9.90 -0.13
C ALA A 174 0.46 -9.44 -0.60
N ILE A 175 1.52 -10.04 -0.04
CA ILE A 175 2.91 -9.71 -0.35
C ILE A 175 3.43 -10.47 -1.58
N VAL A 176 3.17 -11.77 -1.72
CA VAL A 176 3.47 -12.51 -2.96
C VAL A 176 2.85 -11.79 -4.16
N VAL A 177 1.58 -11.39 -4.05
CA VAL A 177 0.88 -10.63 -5.10
C VAL A 177 1.43 -9.20 -5.29
N LEU A 178 2.11 -8.62 -4.31
CA LEU A 178 2.85 -7.36 -4.49
C LEU A 178 4.13 -7.53 -5.33
N TRP A 179 4.67 -8.75 -5.42
CA TRP A 179 5.92 -9.03 -6.13
C TRP A 179 5.75 -9.77 -7.46
N THR A 180 4.80 -10.72 -7.58
CA THR A 180 4.66 -11.60 -8.77
C THR A 180 3.58 -11.23 -9.78
N ILE A 181 2.64 -10.36 -9.42
CA ILE A 181 1.42 -10.08 -10.19
C ILE A 181 1.45 -8.67 -10.80
N ASP A 182 0.69 -8.46 -11.88
CA ASP A 182 0.46 -7.15 -12.50
C ASP A 182 -0.01 -6.10 -11.47
N ASP A 183 0.57 -4.90 -11.54
CA ASP A 183 0.38 -3.84 -10.55
C ASP A 183 -1.02 -3.17 -10.69
N PRO A 184 -1.87 -3.14 -9.64
CA PRO A 184 -3.23 -2.57 -9.71
C PRO A 184 -3.25 -1.03 -9.84
N PHE A 185 -2.08 -0.41 -9.80
CA PHE A 185 -1.74 0.99 -10.01
C PHE A 185 -0.21 1.09 -9.98
N PHE A 186 0.40 2.09 -10.61
CA PHE A 186 1.86 2.23 -10.59
C PHE A 186 2.44 2.25 -9.15
N ILE A 187 3.39 1.34 -8.91
CA ILE A 187 4.18 1.19 -7.69
C ILE A 187 5.66 1.23 -8.11
N SER A 188 6.40 2.27 -7.69
CA SER A 188 7.86 2.32 -7.85
C SER A 188 8.55 1.30 -6.95
N GLY A 189 9.77 0.89 -7.31
CA GLY A 189 10.57 -0.08 -6.54
C GLY A 189 10.70 0.33 -5.07
N ARG A 190 11.16 1.57 -4.79
CA ARG A 190 11.21 2.14 -3.44
C ARG A 190 9.87 2.02 -2.68
N TYR A 191 8.74 2.35 -3.31
CA TYR A 191 7.44 2.23 -2.65
C TYR A 191 7.05 0.76 -2.39
N ARG A 192 7.50 -0.19 -3.22
CA ARG A 192 7.30 -1.63 -3.01
C ARG A 192 8.07 -2.14 -1.78
N VAL A 193 9.34 -1.74 -1.66
CA VAL A 193 10.22 -2.05 -0.52
C VAL A 193 9.66 -1.44 0.77
N GLU A 194 9.35 -0.13 0.76
CA GLU A 194 8.73 0.56 1.90
C GLU A 194 7.38 -0.05 2.30
N PHE A 195 6.52 -0.39 1.33
CA PHE A 195 5.20 -0.94 1.60
C PHE A 195 5.27 -2.35 2.19
N HIS A 196 6.16 -3.21 1.68
CA HIS A 196 6.39 -4.53 2.25
C HIS A 196 6.87 -4.40 3.71
N PHE A 197 7.99 -3.70 3.93
CA PHE A 197 8.56 -3.51 5.26
C PHE A 197 7.55 -2.93 6.25
N ILE A 198 6.80 -1.89 5.90
CA ILE A 198 5.85 -1.29 6.85
C ILE A 198 4.65 -2.20 7.14
N THR A 199 4.23 -3.02 6.17
CA THR A 199 3.17 -4.02 6.38
C THR A 199 3.66 -5.14 7.32
N LEU A 200 4.91 -5.58 7.17
CA LEU A 200 5.57 -6.54 8.06
C LEU A 200 5.73 -5.96 9.49
N GLN A 201 6.17 -4.70 9.62
CA GLN A 201 6.24 -4.02 10.92
C GLN A 201 4.86 -3.89 11.58
N PHE A 202 3.78 -3.66 10.82
CA PHE A 202 2.41 -3.69 11.37
C PHE A 202 1.95 -5.09 11.78
N LEU A 203 2.45 -6.16 11.16
CA LEU A 203 2.17 -7.54 11.55
C LEU A 203 2.89 -7.90 12.86
N CYS A 204 4.21 -7.70 12.93
CA CYS A 204 5.04 -8.22 14.01
C CYS A 204 5.06 -7.33 15.26
N THR A 205 5.04 -6.00 15.12
CA THR A 205 4.87 -5.08 16.28
C THR A 205 3.41 -4.90 16.68
N GLY A 206 2.48 -5.31 15.81
CA GLY A 206 1.05 -5.04 15.94
C GLY A 206 0.69 -3.56 15.99
N SER A 207 1.59 -2.62 15.67
CA SER A 207 1.44 -1.19 15.97
C SER A 207 0.17 -0.56 15.40
N ARG A 208 -0.30 0.54 16.03
CA ARG A 208 -1.39 1.34 15.45
C ARG A 208 -0.91 1.94 14.13
N VAL A 209 -1.78 2.00 13.13
CA VAL A 209 -1.43 2.56 11.80
C VAL A 209 -0.83 3.97 11.88
N SER A 210 -1.32 4.80 12.82
CA SER A 210 -0.85 6.17 13.07
C SER A 210 0.51 6.27 13.78
N SER A 211 1.10 5.16 14.24
CA SER A 211 2.43 5.15 14.85
C SER A 211 3.52 5.34 13.79
N PHE A 212 3.45 4.55 12.72
CA PHE A 212 4.46 4.59 11.64
C PHE A 212 4.04 5.47 10.46
N THR A 213 2.73 5.52 10.14
CA THR A 213 2.19 6.35 9.05
C THR A 213 1.31 7.46 9.63
N PRO A 214 1.80 8.71 9.78
CA PRO A 214 1.04 9.77 10.46
C PRO A 214 -0.21 10.22 9.68
N ALA A 215 -1.13 10.90 10.36
CA ALA A 215 -2.39 11.38 9.77
C ALA A 215 -2.26 12.68 8.95
N SER A 216 -1.08 13.31 8.92
CA SER A 216 -0.79 14.50 8.12
C SER A 216 0.71 14.65 7.90
N THR A 217 1.11 15.20 6.76
CA THR A 217 2.51 15.57 6.49
C THR A 217 2.90 16.90 7.16
N LYS A 218 1.93 17.78 7.44
CA LYS A 218 2.10 19.09 8.11
C LYS A 218 2.45 19.01 9.61
N LYS A 219 2.93 17.87 10.08
CA LYS A 219 3.23 17.55 11.48
C LYS A 219 4.66 16.98 11.59
N LYS A 220 5.63 17.65 10.94
CA LYS A 220 7.06 17.27 11.00
C LYS A 220 7.59 17.37 12.42
N ASP A 221 7.17 18.42 13.12
CA ASP A 221 7.59 18.81 14.48
C ASP A 221 6.96 17.93 15.59
N ASP A 222 5.86 17.22 15.29
CA ASP A 222 5.21 16.29 16.23
C ASP A 222 6.07 15.03 16.53
N GLY A 223 7.23 14.86 15.89
CA GLY A 223 8.11 13.68 16.04
C GLY A 223 7.50 12.35 15.55
N ARG A 224 6.34 12.37 14.90
CA ARG A 224 5.62 11.16 14.45
C ARG A 224 6.24 10.57 13.17
N GLY A 225 5.90 9.32 12.88
CA GLY A 225 6.48 8.53 11.79
C GLY A 225 7.58 7.60 12.29
N LEU A 226 7.91 6.57 11.51
CA LEU A 226 9.06 5.71 11.79
C LEU A 226 10.34 6.40 11.28
N ARG A 227 11.38 6.53 12.12
CA ARG A 227 12.62 7.30 11.86
C ARG A 227 13.87 6.51 12.27
N TYR A 228 15.04 6.88 11.77
CA TYR A 228 16.34 6.24 12.08
C TYR A 228 16.88 6.62 13.49
N LYS A 229 16.06 6.45 14.53
CA LYS A 229 16.30 7.04 15.87
C LYS A 229 16.25 6.03 17.03
N VAL A 230 17.26 5.15 17.12
CA VAL A 230 17.65 4.44 18.36
C VAL A 230 19.06 3.86 18.27
N ARG A 231 19.60 3.48 19.44
CA ARG A 231 20.98 3.04 19.75
C ARG A 231 21.63 1.95 18.87
N ALA A 232 20.88 1.16 18.09
CA ALA A 232 21.43 0.07 17.29
C ALA A 232 20.52 -0.26 16.09
N LEU A 233 21.10 -0.82 15.03
CA LEU A 233 20.41 -1.21 13.78
C LEU A 233 19.18 -2.11 14.03
N SER A 234 19.27 -2.98 15.04
CA SER A 234 18.28 -4.01 15.38
C SER A 234 17.06 -3.50 16.14
N CYS A 235 16.95 -2.22 16.51
CA CYS A 235 15.88 -1.73 17.38
C CYS A 235 15.21 -0.45 16.86
N LEU A 236 13.87 -0.42 16.89
CA LEU A 236 13.07 0.74 16.50
C LEU A 236 12.24 1.28 17.67
N ASN A 237 12.25 2.60 17.87
CA ASN A 237 11.69 3.24 19.05
C ASN A 237 10.20 3.61 18.84
N ILE A 238 9.28 2.95 19.56
CA ILE A 238 7.83 3.14 19.42
C ILE A 238 7.29 3.90 20.64
N THR A 239 7.74 5.17 20.78
CA THR A 239 7.31 6.21 21.75
C THR A 239 7.28 5.85 23.25
N ARG A 240 7.64 4.63 23.64
CA ARG A 240 7.83 4.17 25.03
C ARG A 240 8.59 2.85 25.18
N PHE A 241 8.65 2.04 24.12
CA PHE A 241 9.40 0.78 24.09
C PHE A 241 10.13 0.66 22.75
N GLY A 242 11.34 0.10 22.78
CA GLY A 242 11.96 -0.46 21.59
C GLY A 242 11.27 -1.76 21.18
N THR A 243 11.25 -2.07 19.90
CA THR A 243 10.97 -3.44 19.41
C THR A 243 12.14 -3.88 18.55
N ALA A 244 12.57 -5.13 18.74
CA ALA A 244 13.60 -5.74 17.91
C ALA A 244 13.08 -5.90 16.47
N ILE A 245 13.96 -5.67 15.50
CA ILE A 245 13.75 -6.06 14.12
C ILE A 245 14.14 -7.52 14.02
N TRP A 246 13.15 -8.35 13.77
CA TRP A 246 13.32 -9.78 13.54
C TRP A 246 14.06 -9.97 12.21
N ASP A 247 15.24 -10.58 12.25
CA ASP A 247 15.69 -11.37 11.10
C ASP A 247 14.96 -12.72 11.13
N CYS A 248 14.76 -13.28 9.94
CA CYS A 248 14.03 -14.51 9.68
C CYS A 248 14.61 -15.01 8.36
N ASP A 249 15.00 -16.27 8.25
CA ASP A 249 15.72 -16.68 7.04
C ASP A 249 14.83 -16.69 5.80
N GLU A 250 13.50 -16.76 5.96
CA GLU A 250 12.57 -16.55 4.84
C GLU A 250 12.49 -15.06 4.44
N PRO A 251 12.67 -14.74 3.14
CA PRO A 251 12.80 -13.37 2.62
C PRO A 251 11.57 -12.48 2.84
N ILE A 252 10.40 -13.12 2.95
CA ILE A 252 9.10 -12.48 3.15
C ILE A 252 8.90 -12.01 4.61
N TYR A 253 9.75 -12.46 5.55
CA TYR A 253 9.68 -12.13 6.97
C TYR A 253 10.94 -11.45 7.53
N SER A 254 12.08 -11.49 6.84
CA SER A 254 13.29 -10.77 7.28
C SER A 254 13.09 -9.26 7.25
N GLY A 255 12.77 -8.64 8.39
CA GLY A 255 12.63 -7.19 8.50
C GLY A 255 13.96 -6.44 8.34
N ALA A 256 15.08 -7.13 8.59
CA ALA A 256 16.43 -6.57 8.56
C ALA A 256 16.87 -6.19 7.15
N LEU A 257 16.68 -7.08 6.16
CA LEU A 257 17.14 -6.85 4.77
C LEU A 257 16.48 -5.62 4.13
N TYR A 258 15.18 -5.38 4.38
CA TYR A 258 14.50 -4.17 3.92
C TYR A 258 15.01 -2.92 4.62
N LEU A 259 15.21 -2.95 5.95
CA LEU A 259 15.75 -1.76 6.63
C LEU A 259 17.14 -1.43 6.10
N LEU A 260 18.00 -2.43 5.90
CA LEU A 260 19.35 -2.22 5.37
C LEU A 260 19.31 -1.60 3.96
N ALA A 261 18.51 -2.15 3.05
CA ALA A 261 18.34 -1.60 1.71
C ALA A 261 17.74 -0.17 1.71
N LEU A 262 16.78 0.11 2.60
CA LEU A 262 16.19 1.45 2.76
C LEU A 262 17.19 2.45 3.37
N ALA A 263 18.00 2.02 4.34
CA ALA A 263 19.00 2.83 5.02
C ALA A 263 20.16 3.22 4.11
N LEU A 264 20.69 2.25 3.34
CA LEU A 264 21.72 2.51 2.32
C LEU A 264 21.16 3.46 1.24
N ALA A 265 19.95 3.24 0.76
CA ALA A 265 19.30 4.12 -0.22
C ALA A 265 18.87 5.49 0.34
N ASP A 266 18.99 5.70 1.66
CA ASP A 266 18.72 6.96 2.36
C ASP A 266 19.99 7.67 2.86
N ASP A 267 21.19 7.13 2.56
CA ASP A 267 22.48 7.57 3.14
C ASP A 267 22.41 7.70 4.68
N ALA A 268 21.74 6.73 5.31
CA ALA A 268 21.40 6.79 6.73
C ALA A 268 22.41 6.06 7.63
N LEU A 269 23.20 5.14 7.08
CA LEU A 269 24.12 4.27 7.83
C LEU A 269 25.55 4.85 7.78
N TYR A 270 26.17 5.04 8.95
CA TYR A 270 27.51 5.63 8.98
C TYR A 270 28.60 4.66 8.53
N GLY A 271 29.42 5.11 7.58
CA GLY A 271 30.60 4.38 7.11
C GLY A 271 30.34 3.42 5.95
N PHE A 272 29.11 3.38 5.41
CA PHE A 272 28.72 2.48 4.33
C PHE A 272 27.89 3.22 3.28
N SER A 273 28.32 3.16 2.02
CA SER A 273 27.65 3.70 0.84
C SER A 273 27.15 2.60 -0.11
N SER A 274 27.54 1.33 0.08
CA SER A 274 27.00 0.20 -0.69
C SER A 274 26.69 -1.04 0.16
N PRO A 275 25.86 -1.99 -0.34
CA PRO A 275 25.63 -3.27 0.31
C PRO A 275 26.91 -4.10 0.50
N GLU A 276 27.82 -4.08 -0.47
CA GLU A 276 29.10 -4.81 -0.44
C GLU A 276 29.88 -4.49 0.84
N GLU A 277 30.10 -3.22 1.12
CA GLU A 277 30.86 -2.73 2.28
C GLU A 277 30.25 -3.23 3.61
N VAL A 278 28.93 -3.31 3.70
CA VAL A 278 28.22 -3.81 4.90
C VAL A 278 28.43 -5.31 5.09
N PHE A 279 28.48 -6.10 4.01
CA PHE A 279 28.69 -7.54 4.08
C PHE A 279 30.18 -7.93 4.17
N GLU A 280 31.09 -7.02 3.85
CA GLU A 280 32.53 -7.17 4.14
C GLU A 280 32.88 -6.83 5.61
N GLN A 281 32.02 -6.10 6.32
CA GLN A 281 32.22 -5.73 7.72
C GLN A 281 32.28 -6.97 8.62
N ARG A 282 33.40 -7.09 9.36
CA ARG A 282 33.61 -8.11 10.39
C ARG A 282 33.41 -7.53 11.78
N ILE A 283 33.00 -8.36 12.74
CA ILE A 283 33.09 -8.05 14.16
C ILE A 283 34.57 -8.19 14.57
N PRO A 284 35.13 -7.29 15.41
CA PRO A 284 36.52 -7.41 15.89
C PRO A 284 36.80 -8.72 16.63
N GLU A 285 38.05 -9.18 16.57
CA GLU A 285 38.48 -10.40 17.26
C GLU A 285 38.40 -10.22 18.79
N GLY A 286 37.56 -11.04 19.44
CA GLY A 286 37.26 -10.92 20.87
C GLY A 286 36.00 -10.13 21.21
N GLU A 287 35.25 -9.64 20.22
CA GLU A 287 33.93 -9.02 20.39
C GLU A 287 32.81 -9.91 19.82
N ASP A 288 31.63 -9.92 20.46
CA ASP A 288 30.44 -10.68 20.02
C ASP A 288 29.48 -9.86 19.14
N GLU A 289 29.56 -8.52 19.18
CA GLU A 289 28.66 -7.62 18.46
C GLU A 289 29.36 -6.33 18.00
N LEU A 290 28.95 -5.78 16.85
CA LEU A 290 29.41 -4.47 16.36
C LEU A 290 28.23 -3.49 16.29
N VAL A 291 28.28 -2.41 17.08
CA VAL A 291 27.20 -1.41 17.16
C VAL A 291 27.29 -0.43 15.99
N LEU A 292 26.62 -0.74 14.89
CA LEU A 292 26.43 0.18 13.77
C LEU A 292 25.59 1.39 14.19
N ARG A 293 25.98 2.59 13.72
CA ARG A 293 25.31 3.87 14.02
C ARG A 293 24.76 4.56 12.77
N TRP A 294 23.77 5.42 12.98
CA TRP A 294 23.21 6.26 11.94
C TRP A 294 24.07 7.51 11.67
N ASN A 295 23.85 8.14 10.51
CA ASN A 295 24.28 9.51 10.21
C ASN A 295 23.37 10.51 10.92
N LYS A 296 23.93 11.60 11.47
CA LYS A 296 23.18 12.57 12.29
C LYS A 296 22.07 13.26 11.49
N GLU A 297 22.36 13.47 10.21
CA GLU A 297 21.53 14.04 9.17
C GLU A 297 20.31 13.17 8.85
N ALA A 298 20.38 11.87 9.18
CA ALA A 298 19.32 10.89 8.96
C ALA A 298 18.51 10.55 10.21
N GLU A 299 18.98 10.84 11.43
CA GLU A 299 18.29 10.43 12.68
C GLU A 299 16.81 10.83 12.72
N ASP A 300 16.48 12.06 12.32
CA ASP A 300 15.10 12.56 12.26
C ASP A 300 14.41 12.38 10.89
N ARG A 301 15.10 11.79 9.90
CA ARG A 301 14.49 11.41 8.60
C ARG A 301 13.52 10.24 8.82
N CYS A 302 12.36 10.32 8.18
CA CYS A 302 11.39 9.22 8.18
C CYS A 302 11.86 8.11 7.23
N ILE A 303 11.78 6.85 7.67
CA ILE A 303 12.13 5.67 6.85
C ILE A 303 11.09 5.46 5.74
N ILE A 304 9.82 5.73 6.03
CA ILE A 304 8.66 5.42 5.17
C ILE A 304 8.02 6.71 4.68
N ARG A 305 8.06 6.94 3.37
CA ARG A 305 8.02 8.28 2.78
C ARG A 305 7.07 8.38 1.57
N GLY A 306 6.94 9.59 1.03
CA GLY A 306 6.16 9.85 -0.17
C GLY A 306 6.89 9.46 -1.45
N ALA A 307 7.11 8.16 -1.69
CA ALA A 307 7.75 7.67 -2.91
C ALA A 307 6.85 7.80 -4.16
N THR A 308 7.43 8.26 -5.28
CA THR A 308 6.78 8.39 -6.60
C THR A 308 7.65 7.76 -7.70
N ALA A 309 7.47 8.17 -8.96
CA ALA A 309 8.34 7.72 -10.06
C ALA A 309 9.62 8.55 -10.17
N GLY A 310 9.51 9.88 -10.10
CA GLY A 310 10.64 10.82 -10.11
C GLY A 310 11.17 11.11 -8.71
N GLY A 311 11.43 10.06 -7.92
CA GLY A 311 12.04 10.16 -6.59
C GLY A 311 11.09 10.12 -5.38
N VAL A 312 11.69 10.37 -4.22
CA VAL A 312 11.12 10.22 -2.87
C VAL A 312 10.94 11.59 -2.22
N SER A 313 9.77 11.83 -1.62
CA SER A 313 9.53 13.03 -0.81
C SER A 313 10.03 12.86 0.63
N GLU A 314 10.62 13.89 1.23
CA GLU A 314 10.94 13.92 2.67
C GLU A 314 9.69 13.94 3.59
N ASP A 315 8.48 14.05 3.03
CA ASP A 315 7.25 13.93 3.80
C ASP A 315 6.91 12.46 4.11
N PRO A 316 6.52 12.13 5.36
CA PRO A 316 6.21 10.76 5.75
C PRO A 316 4.95 10.21 5.07
N LEU A 317 4.94 8.91 4.79
CA LEU A 317 3.79 8.21 4.21
C LEU A 317 2.56 8.34 5.12
N THR A 318 1.47 8.94 4.61
CA THR A 318 0.28 9.14 5.43
C THR A 318 -0.52 7.85 5.62
N LYS A 319 -1.16 7.72 6.79
CA LYS A 319 -2.13 6.66 7.11
C LYS A 319 -3.17 6.49 6.00
N GLU A 320 -3.70 7.59 5.49
CA GLU A 320 -4.76 7.62 4.47
C GLU A 320 -4.27 7.08 3.12
N LYS A 321 -3.00 7.32 2.75
CA LYS A 321 -2.34 6.77 1.55
C LYS A 321 -2.09 5.27 1.73
N TYR A 322 -1.45 4.86 2.83
CA TYR A 322 -1.21 3.45 3.14
C TYR A 322 -2.53 2.64 3.19
N GLN A 323 -3.53 3.13 3.94
CA GLN A 323 -4.85 2.50 4.05
C GLN A 323 -5.68 2.56 2.77
N LYS A 324 -5.32 3.38 1.77
CA LYS A 324 -5.95 3.36 0.43
C LYS A 324 -5.34 2.27 -0.44
N ASP A 325 -4.02 2.18 -0.44
CA ASP A 325 -3.29 1.28 -1.34
C ASP A 325 -3.29 -0.18 -0.84
N PHE A 326 -3.25 -0.41 0.48
CA PHE A 326 -3.41 -1.74 1.08
C PHE A 326 -4.70 -2.45 0.63
N ARG A 327 -5.83 -1.73 0.49
CA ARG A 327 -7.09 -2.33 -0.02
C ARG A 327 -6.98 -2.73 -1.48
N LYS A 328 -6.24 -1.97 -2.30
CA LYS A 328 -6.05 -2.30 -3.71
C LYS A 328 -5.19 -3.55 -3.85
N ILE A 329 -4.12 -3.67 -3.05
CA ILE A 329 -3.23 -4.83 -3.03
C ILE A 329 -4.01 -6.08 -2.58
N LEU A 330 -4.83 -5.96 -1.52
CA LEU A 330 -5.75 -7.03 -1.11
C LEU A 330 -6.76 -7.40 -2.21
N ALA A 331 -7.36 -6.43 -2.89
CA ALA A 331 -8.26 -6.71 -4.03
C ALA A 331 -7.53 -7.38 -5.21
N ASN A 332 -6.27 -7.01 -5.47
CA ASN A 332 -5.40 -7.66 -6.46
C ASN A 332 -5.14 -9.13 -6.08
N ALA A 333 -5.01 -9.39 -4.78
CA ALA A 333 -4.83 -10.68 -4.14
C ALA A 333 -6.15 -11.42 -3.83
N GLY A 334 -7.24 -11.11 -4.53
CA GLY A 334 -8.49 -11.89 -4.46
C GLY A 334 -9.41 -11.59 -3.27
N TYR A 335 -9.10 -10.61 -2.41
CA TYR A 335 -9.92 -10.26 -1.26
C TYR A 335 -11.02 -9.24 -1.62
N PHE A 336 -12.28 -9.67 -1.58
CA PHE A 336 -13.44 -8.78 -1.80
C PHE A 336 -13.86 -7.98 -0.54
N VAL A 337 -13.15 -8.14 0.59
CA VAL A 337 -13.36 -7.37 1.83
C VAL A 337 -12.05 -6.74 2.32
N THR A 338 -12.09 -5.45 2.65
CA THR A 338 -10.92 -4.71 3.17
C THR A 338 -10.52 -5.13 4.59
N ALA A 339 -9.25 -5.53 4.75
CA ALA A 339 -8.60 -5.72 6.05
C ALA A 339 -8.06 -4.40 6.65
N THR A 340 -7.60 -4.46 7.90
CA THR A 340 -7.07 -3.28 8.62
C THR A 340 -5.88 -3.68 9.50
N VAL A 341 -5.01 -2.72 9.81
CA VAL A 341 -3.90 -2.92 10.78
C VAL A 341 -4.39 -3.40 12.15
N HIS A 342 -5.60 -3.02 12.58
CA HIS A 342 -6.20 -3.57 13.80
C HIS A 342 -6.58 -5.06 13.72
N ALA A 343 -6.71 -5.63 12.52
CA ALA A 343 -6.89 -7.07 12.32
C ALA A 343 -5.56 -7.84 12.40
N MET A 344 -4.45 -7.25 11.95
CA MET A 344 -3.09 -7.76 12.18
C MET A 344 -2.78 -7.78 13.69
N ARG A 345 -3.02 -6.66 14.38
CA ARG A 345 -2.85 -6.54 15.84
C ARG A 345 -3.69 -7.53 16.66
N ARG A 346 -4.89 -7.91 16.17
CA ARG A 346 -5.68 -9.01 16.77
C ARG A 346 -5.07 -10.37 16.53
N ALA A 347 -4.65 -10.67 15.29
CA ALA A 347 -4.03 -11.95 14.95
C ALA A 347 -2.73 -12.18 15.72
N LEU A 348 -1.84 -11.17 15.76
CA LEU A 348 -0.63 -11.19 16.60
C LEU A 348 -0.99 -11.49 18.06
N GLY A 349 -1.95 -10.76 18.63
CA GLY A 349 -2.41 -10.95 20.01
C GLY A 349 -2.93 -12.37 20.29
N LYS A 350 -3.67 -12.97 19.35
CA LYS A 350 -4.12 -14.38 19.44
C LYS A 350 -2.92 -15.32 19.45
N ALA A 351 -1.96 -15.13 18.55
CA ALA A 351 -0.78 -15.98 18.43
C ALA A 351 0.14 -15.91 19.67
N VAL A 352 0.49 -14.71 20.14
CA VAL A 352 1.41 -14.57 21.28
C VAL A 352 0.80 -15.00 22.61
N ARG A 353 -0.53 -14.92 22.78
CA ARG A 353 -1.22 -15.30 24.02
C ARG A 353 -1.00 -16.76 24.43
N ASN A 354 -0.78 -17.65 23.46
CA ASN A 354 -0.59 -19.08 23.73
C ASN A 354 0.87 -19.43 24.13
N LYS A 355 1.83 -18.52 23.89
CA LYS A 355 3.26 -18.73 24.18
C LYS A 355 3.83 -17.79 25.26
N TYR A 356 3.20 -16.65 25.53
CA TYR A 356 3.76 -15.59 26.37
C TYR A 356 2.81 -15.08 27.47
N SER A 357 3.39 -14.58 28.56
CA SER A 357 2.66 -14.02 29.70
C SER A 357 1.76 -12.84 29.30
N SER A 358 0.63 -12.66 29.99
CA SER A 358 -0.27 -11.52 29.77
C SER A 358 0.40 -10.15 29.95
N ALA A 359 1.56 -10.07 30.61
CA ALA A 359 2.37 -8.85 30.68
C ALA A 359 3.13 -8.59 29.37
N HIS A 360 3.81 -9.61 28.81
CA HIS A 360 4.50 -9.49 27.52
C HIS A 360 3.51 -9.27 26.37
N VAL A 361 2.33 -9.93 26.41
CA VAL A 361 1.23 -9.69 25.47
C VAL A 361 0.73 -8.24 25.57
N ALA A 362 0.58 -7.68 26.77
CA ALA A 362 0.21 -6.28 26.94
C ALA A 362 1.32 -5.30 26.50
N GLN A 363 2.59 -5.67 26.65
CA GLN A 363 3.75 -4.88 26.21
C GLN A 363 3.81 -4.77 24.69
N ILE A 364 3.82 -5.89 23.96
CA ILE A 364 3.83 -5.89 22.48
C ILE A 364 2.56 -5.25 21.91
N LEU A 365 1.39 -5.54 22.52
CA LEU A 365 0.13 -4.87 22.17
C LEU A 365 0.00 -3.48 22.81
N THR A 366 1.05 -2.89 23.38
CA THR A 366 1.09 -1.51 23.93
C THR A 366 -0.18 -1.11 24.71
N HIS A 367 -0.69 -2.02 25.54
CA HIS A 367 -1.89 -1.87 26.38
C HIS A 367 -1.49 -1.52 27.82
N GLN A 368 -2.09 -0.45 28.37
CA GLN A 368 -1.87 -0.04 29.77
C GLN A 368 -2.73 -0.81 30.78
N SER A 369 -3.72 -1.59 30.31
CA SER A 369 -4.59 -2.42 31.16
C SER A 369 -4.83 -3.78 30.53
N LYS A 370 -4.81 -4.82 31.37
CA LYS A 370 -5.13 -6.21 31.02
C LYS A 370 -6.58 -6.39 30.54
N SER A 371 -7.51 -5.49 30.89
CA SER A 371 -8.92 -5.59 30.51
C SER A 371 -9.21 -5.28 29.03
N VAL A 372 -8.35 -4.51 28.36
CA VAL A 372 -8.56 -4.08 26.96
C VAL A 372 -8.58 -5.27 25.99
N TYR A 373 -7.74 -6.29 26.25
CA TYR A 373 -7.64 -7.44 25.37
C TYR A 373 -8.93 -8.27 25.32
N GLY A 374 -9.56 -8.53 26.48
CA GLY A 374 -10.74 -9.40 26.58
C GLY A 374 -11.96 -8.88 25.83
N ASN A 375 -12.19 -7.56 25.84
CA ASN A 375 -13.39 -6.97 25.24
C ASN A 375 -13.17 -6.54 23.78
N ASP A 376 -12.00 -5.98 23.46
CA ASP A 376 -11.79 -5.35 22.15
C ASP A 376 -11.14 -6.27 21.10
N TYR A 377 -10.34 -7.26 21.51
CA TYR A 377 -9.44 -7.99 20.60
C TYR A 377 -9.90 -9.40 20.22
N LEU A 378 -10.99 -9.90 20.82
CA LEU A 378 -11.63 -11.14 20.34
C LEU A 378 -12.26 -10.94 18.95
N ALA A 379 -12.26 -12.01 18.16
CA ALA A 379 -13.02 -12.10 16.91
C ALA A 379 -14.53 -12.29 17.18
N SER A 380 -15.38 -12.04 16.19
CA SER A 380 -16.84 -12.19 16.36
C SER A 380 -17.32 -13.65 16.43
N CYS A 381 -16.52 -14.60 15.96
CA CYS A 381 -16.78 -16.04 16.13
C CYS A 381 -15.96 -16.58 17.31
N SER A 382 -16.53 -17.52 18.09
CA SER A 382 -15.83 -18.17 19.21
C SER A 382 -14.52 -18.82 18.75
N GLY A 383 -13.50 -18.75 19.60
CA GLY A 383 -12.18 -19.32 19.34
C GLY A 383 -11.96 -20.71 19.92
N VAL A 384 -13.03 -21.40 20.34
CA VAL A 384 -12.97 -22.64 21.13
C VAL A 384 -13.54 -23.80 20.33
N ASP A 385 -12.74 -24.84 20.09
CA ASP A 385 -13.23 -26.16 19.67
C ASP A 385 -13.90 -26.85 20.86
N VAL A 386 -15.20 -26.60 21.01
CA VAL A 386 -15.99 -27.07 22.14
C VAL A 386 -16.06 -28.61 22.16
N PHE A 387 -16.15 -29.27 21.01
CA PHE A 387 -16.39 -30.71 20.95
C PHE A 387 -15.13 -31.53 21.22
N ASN A 388 -13.96 -31.16 20.68
CA ASN A 388 -12.74 -31.87 21.01
C ASN A 388 -12.28 -31.56 22.44
N ALA A 389 -12.45 -30.32 22.93
CA ALA A 389 -12.18 -29.98 24.33
C ALA A 389 -13.04 -30.81 25.30
N LEU A 390 -14.36 -30.92 25.07
CA LEU A 390 -15.25 -31.77 25.88
C LEU A 390 -14.95 -33.28 25.76
N ARG A 391 -14.27 -33.71 24.69
CA ARG A 391 -13.88 -35.11 24.47
C ARG A 391 -12.43 -35.42 24.89
N GLY A 392 -11.69 -34.45 25.44
CA GLY A 392 -10.27 -34.62 25.79
C GLY A 392 -9.35 -34.88 24.58
N ARG A 393 -9.76 -34.43 23.39
CA ARG A 393 -9.04 -34.58 22.12
C ARG A 393 -8.22 -33.33 21.80
N LEU A 394 -7.23 -33.47 20.92
CA LEU A 394 -6.57 -32.32 20.30
C LEU A 394 -7.60 -31.46 19.56
N ALA A 395 -7.50 -30.14 19.72
CA ALA A 395 -8.43 -29.19 19.13
C ALA A 395 -8.12 -28.94 17.64
N ASP A 396 -9.11 -29.13 16.78
CA ASP A 396 -9.05 -28.64 15.40
C ASP A 396 -9.49 -27.18 15.35
N HIS A 397 -8.53 -26.28 15.15
CA HIS A 397 -8.82 -24.88 14.92
C HIS A 397 -9.03 -24.54 13.44
N THR A 398 -8.84 -25.46 12.48
CA THR A 398 -8.83 -25.14 11.03
C THR A 398 -10.10 -24.43 10.57
N HIS A 399 -11.27 -24.95 10.96
CA HIS A 399 -12.56 -24.36 10.63
C HIS A 399 -12.82 -23.05 11.41
N ILE A 400 -12.45 -22.99 12.69
CA ILE A 400 -12.52 -21.76 13.52
C ILE A 400 -11.65 -20.65 12.92
N GLU A 401 -10.45 -20.98 12.47
CA GLU A 401 -9.48 -20.07 11.85
C GLU A 401 -10.02 -19.53 10.53
N TYR A 402 -10.67 -20.35 9.70
CA TYR A 402 -11.36 -19.89 8.49
C TYR A 402 -12.49 -18.89 8.80
N PHE A 403 -13.37 -19.18 9.77
CA PHE A 403 -14.48 -18.30 10.15
C PHE A 403 -14.06 -17.05 10.95
N GLN A 404 -12.91 -17.09 11.65
CA GLN A 404 -12.32 -15.91 12.28
C GLN A 404 -11.44 -15.10 11.31
N GLY A 405 -10.85 -15.72 10.29
CA GLY A 405 -9.84 -15.14 9.40
C GLY A 405 -10.39 -14.33 8.24
N TYR A 406 -9.53 -13.59 7.55
CA TYR A 406 -9.88 -12.95 6.28
C TYR A 406 -9.96 -13.95 5.10
N GLY A 407 -9.43 -15.16 5.25
CA GLY A 407 -9.44 -16.22 4.23
C GLY A 407 -10.83 -16.56 3.67
N GLN A 408 -11.92 -16.38 4.44
CA GLN A 408 -13.30 -16.55 3.96
C GLN A 408 -13.77 -15.51 2.92
N PHE A 409 -13.00 -14.43 2.75
CA PHE A 409 -13.25 -13.32 1.81
C PHE A 409 -12.28 -13.32 0.62
N HIS A 410 -11.51 -14.39 0.44
CA HIS A 410 -10.55 -14.56 -0.64
C HIS A 410 -11.08 -15.57 -1.66
N GLU A 411 -11.24 -15.15 -2.92
CA GLU A 411 -11.42 -16.06 -4.06
C GLU A 411 -10.27 -15.89 -5.06
N HIS A 412 -9.69 -17.02 -5.50
CA HIS A 412 -8.80 -17.02 -6.65
C HIS A 412 -9.57 -16.55 -7.89
N GLY A 413 -8.94 -15.77 -8.77
CA GLY A 413 -9.57 -15.29 -10.02
C GLY A 413 -10.53 -14.09 -9.88
N LEU A 414 -10.66 -13.48 -8.68
CA LEU A 414 -11.59 -12.36 -8.44
C LEU A 414 -11.46 -11.24 -9.50
N PRO A 415 -12.54 -10.87 -10.22
CA PRO A 415 -12.48 -9.86 -11.28
C PRO A 415 -12.02 -8.49 -10.78
N ARG A 416 -10.93 -7.98 -11.38
CA ARG A 416 -10.33 -6.67 -11.03
C ARG A 416 -10.95 -5.48 -11.74
N GLN A 417 -11.62 -5.74 -12.87
CA GLN A 417 -12.30 -4.77 -13.71
C GLN A 417 -13.67 -5.33 -14.12
N LEU A 418 -14.58 -4.45 -14.54
CA LEU A 418 -15.84 -4.87 -15.15
C LEU A 418 -15.60 -5.38 -16.58
N PRO A 419 -16.32 -6.44 -17.02
CA PRO A 419 -16.45 -6.77 -18.44
C PRO A 419 -16.90 -5.55 -19.25
N ILE A 420 -16.50 -5.45 -20.52
CA ILE A 420 -16.69 -4.20 -21.28
C ILE A 420 -18.17 -3.87 -21.49
N GLU A 421 -19.04 -4.88 -21.49
CA GLU A 421 -20.49 -4.72 -21.53
C GLU A 421 -21.06 -4.06 -20.26
N GLU A 422 -20.61 -4.46 -19.08
CA GLU A 422 -21.00 -3.80 -17.82
C GLU A 422 -20.41 -2.39 -17.70
N GLU A 423 -19.18 -2.17 -18.21
CA GLU A 423 -18.60 -0.83 -18.32
C GLU A 423 -19.35 0.05 -19.34
N GLN A 424 -19.89 -0.54 -20.41
CA GLN A 424 -20.72 0.17 -21.39
C GLN A 424 -22.06 0.60 -20.77
N LYS A 425 -22.73 -0.28 -20.02
CA LYS A 425 -23.99 0.02 -19.29
C LYS A 425 -23.86 1.21 -18.33
N ILE A 426 -22.71 1.42 -17.71
CA ILE A 426 -22.45 2.60 -16.85
C ILE A 426 -22.61 3.93 -17.61
N ASN A 427 -22.33 4.00 -18.91
CA ASN A 427 -22.42 5.26 -19.65
C ASN A 427 -23.87 5.73 -19.88
N ALA A 428 -24.85 4.85 -19.64
CA ALA A 428 -26.28 5.17 -19.67
C ALA A 428 -26.84 5.55 -18.28
N ASP A 429 -26.01 5.65 -17.23
CA ASP A 429 -26.44 6.12 -15.92
C ASP A 429 -27.03 7.55 -16.01
N PRO A 430 -28.27 7.79 -15.57
CA PRO A 430 -28.93 9.10 -15.74
C PRO A 430 -28.17 10.28 -15.12
N HIS A 431 -27.41 10.07 -14.04
CA HIS A 431 -26.62 11.14 -13.43
C HIS A 431 -25.36 11.45 -14.23
N LEU A 432 -24.77 10.46 -14.91
CA LEU A 432 -23.67 10.68 -15.85
C LEU A 432 -24.14 11.32 -17.16
N VAL A 433 -25.32 10.95 -17.66
CA VAL A 433 -25.94 11.61 -18.82
C VAL A 433 -26.24 13.07 -18.50
N ALA A 434 -26.89 13.36 -17.36
CA ALA A 434 -27.17 14.73 -16.92
C ALA A 434 -25.89 15.57 -16.80
N LYS A 435 -24.84 15.06 -16.12
CA LYS A 435 -23.56 15.76 -16.01
C LYS A 435 -22.82 15.90 -17.35
N ALA A 436 -23.02 15.00 -18.30
CA ALA A 436 -22.49 15.17 -19.67
C ALA A 436 -23.21 16.31 -20.42
N THR A 437 -24.52 16.43 -20.26
CA THR A 437 -25.30 17.56 -20.80
C THR A 437 -24.92 18.88 -20.13
N GLU A 438 -24.67 18.91 -18.82
CA GLU A 438 -24.10 20.10 -18.14
C GLU A 438 -22.74 20.50 -18.74
N ILE A 439 -21.85 19.54 -19.02
CA ILE A 439 -20.55 19.80 -19.67
C ILE A 439 -20.71 20.35 -21.10
N GLN A 440 -21.72 19.90 -21.85
CA GLN A 440 -22.02 20.41 -23.20
C GLN A 440 -22.60 21.83 -23.17
N ASN A 441 -23.38 22.17 -22.14
CA ASN A 441 -24.02 23.47 -21.97
C ASN A 441 -23.15 24.51 -21.22
N ALA A 442 -21.94 24.13 -20.79
CA ALA A 442 -21.03 25.01 -20.06
C ALA A 442 -20.48 26.14 -20.95
N LYS A 443 -20.77 27.40 -20.57
CA LYS A 443 -20.36 28.59 -21.33
C LYS A 443 -18.89 29.01 -21.12
N TYR A 444 -18.27 28.55 -20.02
CA TYR A 444 -16.93 28.94 -19.61
C TYR A 444 -16.03 27.71 -19.43
N ASP A 445 -14.74 27.86 -19.73
CA ASP A 445 -13.75 26.77 -19.63
C ASP A 445 -13.48 26.35 -18.17
N GLU A 446 -13.54 27.29 -17.21
CA GLU A 446 -13.50 27.02 -15.77
C GLU A 446 -14.64 26.07 -15.33
N ASP A 447 -15.89 26.39 -15.69
CA ASP A 447 -17.05 25.52 -15.43
C ASP A 447 -16.90 24.17 -16.14
N THR A 448 -16.43 24.18 -17.38
CA THR A 448 -16.16 22.97 -18.17
C THR A 448 -15.14 22.06 -17.47
N LYS A 449 -14.06 22.62 -16.91
CA LYS A 449 -13.05 21.89 -16.11
C LYS A 449 -13.66 21.34 -14.82
N ARG A 450 -14.41 22.16 -14.07
CA ARG A 450 -15.07 21.77 -12.81
C ARG A 450 -16.06 20.62 -13.04
N LEU A 451 -16.94 20.75 -14.03
CA LEU A 451 -17.94 19.75 -14.38
C LEU A 451 -17.30 18.46 -14.92
N LYS A 452 -16.23 18.55 -15.73
CA LYS A 452 -15.43 17.37 -16.13
C LYS A 452 -14.78 16.68 -14.93
N TYR A 453 -14.32 17.40 -13.91
CA TYR A 453 -13.82 16.81 -12.67
C TYR A 453 -14.95 16.10 -11.89
N GLU A 454 -16.09 16.75 -11.69
CA GLU A 454 -17.27 16.18 -11.03
C GLU A 454 -17.76 14.90 -11.73
N TYR A 455 -17.92 14.93 -13.06
CA TYR A 455 -18.28 13.77 -13.87
C TYR A 455 -17.30 12.61 -13.66
N ASN A 456 -15.99 12.88 -13.63
CA ASN A 456 -14.98 11.84 -13.39
C ASN A 456 -15.04 11.28 -11.96
N VAL A 457 -15.33 12.10 -10.96
CA VAL A 457 -15.53 11.64 -9.57
C VAL A 457 -16.80 10.78 -9.46
N LEU A 458 -17.90 11.22 -10.08
CA LEU A 458 -19.16 10.50 -10.13
C LEU A 458 -19.02 9.16 -10.87
N LYS A 459 -18.38 9.14 -12.04
CA LYS A 459 -18.15 7.93 -12.84
C LYS A 459 -17.30 6.90 -12.09
N ARG A 460 -16.25 7.34 -11.39
CA ARG A 460 -15.45 6.47 -10.49
C ARG A 460 -16.30 5.89 -9.35
N LYS A 461 -17.21 6.68 -8.76
CA LYS A 461 -18.12 6.26 -7.68
C LYS A 461 -19.15 5.23 -8.16
N ILE A 462 -19.69 5.39 -9.37
CA ILE A 462 -20.62 4.44 -10.00
C ILE A 462 -19.88 3.16 -10.41
N TYR A 463 -18.75 3.27 -11.09
CA TYR A 463 -17.91 2.11 -11.48
C TYR A 463 -17.50 1.27 -10.27
N ALA A 464 -17.06 1.90 -9.18
CA ALA A 464 -16.70 1.16 -7.96
C ALA A 464 -17.89 0.40 -7.35
N LYS A 465 -19.10 0.96 -7.37
CA LYS A 465 -20.33 0.25 -6.95
C LYS A 465 -20.68 -0.91 -7.89
N ALA A 466 -20.63 -0.68 -9.19
CA ALA A 466 -20.95 -1.69 -10.20
C ALA A 466 -19.96 -2.87 -10.16
N LEU A 467 -18.65 -2.59 -10.04
CA LEU A 467 -17.63 -3.61 -9.83
C LEU A 467 -17.84 -4.38 -8.52
N GLN A 468 -18.18 -3.71 -7.41
CA GLN A 468 -18.47 -4.39 -6.15
C GLN A 468 -19.69 -5.33 -6.26
N ARG A 469 -20.75 -4.90 -6.97
CA ARG A 469 -21.91 -5.74 -7.24
C ARG A 469 -21.53 -6.96 -8.10
N TYR A 470 -20.88 -6.73 -9.23
CA TYR A 470 -20.42 -7.78 -10.14
C TYR A 470 -19.48 -8.80 -9.43
N GLN A 471 -18.55 -8.32 -8.60
CA GLN A 471 -17.72 -9.18 -7.75
C GLN A 471 -18.57 -10.02 -6.77
N THR A 472 -19.61 -9.45 -6.17
CA THR A 472 -20.47 -10.17 -5.22
C THR A 472 -21.29 -11.26 -5.93
N GLU A 473 -21.83 -10.96 -7.11
CA GLU A 473 -22.55 -11.89 -7.98
C GLU A 473 -21.61 -13.01 -8.48
N TRP A 474 -20.42 -12.65 -8.97
CA TRP A 474 -19.39 -13.59 -9.42
C TRP A 474 -18.89 -14.52 -8.31
N VAL A 475 -18.60 -13.99 -7.10
CA VAL A 475 -18.18 -14.80 -5.95
C VAL A 475 -19.25 -15.82 -5.58
N ARG A 476 -20.53 -15.43 -5.65
CA ARG A 476 -21.64 -16.37 -5.46
C ARG A 476 -21.65 -17.44 -6.54
N SER A 477 -21.67 -17.07 -7.82
CA SER A 477 -21.70 -18.03 -8.94
C SER A 477 -20.51 -18.99 -8.91
N GLN A 478 -19.32 -18.55 -8.50
CA GLN A 478 -18.14 -19.40 -8.34
C GLN A 478 -18.28 -20.40 -7.17
N ARG A 479 -18.90 -20.00 -6.06
CA ARG A 479 -19.19 -20.90 -4.93
C ARG A 479 -20.28 -21.91 -5.29
N ASP A 480 -21.35 -21.44 -5.93
CA ASP A 480 -22.45 -22.28 -6.41
C ASP A 480 -21.93 -23.30 -7.46
N TRP A 481 -21.05 -22.88 -8.38
CA TRP A 481 -20.37 -23.78 -9.34
C TRP A 481 -19.48 -24.82 -8.64
N LYS A 482 -18.62 -24.44 -7.68
CA LYS A 482 -17.80 -25.39 -6.89
C LYS A 482 -18.65 -26.45 -6.18
N ILE A 483 -19.86 -26.09 -5.73
CA ILE A 483 -20.82 -27.03 -5.14
C ILE A 483 -21.40 -27.96 -6.21
N LEU A 484 -21.85 -27.42 -7.36
CA LEU A 484 -22.43 -28.20 -8.45
C LEU A 484 -21.44 -29.23 -9.01
N THR A 485 -20.20 -28.83 -9.31
CA THR A 485 -19.13 -29.72 -9.83
C THR A 485 -18.51 -30.62 -8.76
N ARG A 486 -18.96 -30.52 -7.51
CA ARG A 486 -18.38 -31.20 -6.32
C ARG A 486 -16.87 -30.96 -6.17
N GLY A 487 -16.37 -29.82 -6.64
CA GLY A 487 -14.95 -29.47 -6.66
C GLY A 487 -14.07 -30.35 -7.57
N ARG A 488 -14.66 -31.14 -8.47
CA ARG A 488 -13.92 -32.03 -9.38
C ARG A 488 -13.32 -31.29 -10.57
N GLU A 489 -14.03 -30.29 -11.07
CA GLU A 489 -13.54 -29.38 -12.10
C GLU A 489 -12.63 -28.31 -11.48
N ARG A 490 -11.54 -27.97 -12.17
CA ARG A 490 -10.71 -26.80 -11.83
C ARG A 490 -11.16 -25.61 -12.67
N PRO A 491 -11.38 -24.42 -12.09
CA PRO A 491 -11.81 -23.27 -12.86
C PRO A 491 -10.64 -22.72 -13.68
N GLU A 492 -10.88 -22.40 -14.95
CA GLU A 492 -9.91 -21.70 -15.80
C GLU A 492 -9.73 -20.26 -15.27
N HIS A 493 -8.55 -19.98 -14.73
CA HIS A 493 -8.21 -18.69 -14.10
C HIS A 493 -6.83 -18.23 -14.59
N THR A 494 -6.81 -17.50 -15.71
CA THR A 494 -5.59 -16.86 -16.23
C THR A 494 -5.03 -15.88 -15.21
N GLN A 495 -3.78 -16.09 -14.80
CA GLN A 495 -3.11 -15.14 -13.91
C GLN A 495 -2.71 -13.88 -14.69
N GLN A 496 -3.04 -12.73 -14.13
CA GLN A 496 -2.61 -11.43 -14.67
C GLN A 496 -1.19 -11.14 -14.18
N THR A 497 -0.23 -11.67 -14.94
CA THR A 497 1.23 -11.59 -14.73
C THR A 497 1.97 -11.03 -15.95
N ALA A 498 1.26 -10.60 -17.00
CA ALA A 498 1.86 -10.29 -18.29
C ALA A 498 2.66 -8.98 -18.31
N GLU A 499 2.16 -7.94 -17.63
CA GLU A 499 2.94 -6.72 -17.39
C GLU A 499 4.10 -7.06 -16.46
N LYS A 500 3.88 -7.90 -15.44
CA LYS A 500 4.90 -8.23 -14.46
C LYS A 500 6.06 -9.04 -15.03
N GLN A 501 5.78 -10.02 -15.88
CA GLN A 501 6.79 -10.78 -16.61
C GLN A 501 7.62 -9.86 -17.51
N ALA A 502 6.97 -8.93 -18.23
CA ALA A 502 7.68 -7.92 -19.02
C ALA A 502 8.51 -6.95 -18.15
N GLN A 503 8.01 -6.55 -16.96
CA GLN A 503 8.79 -5.78 -15.97
C GLN A 503 10.00 -6.58 -15.47
N CYS A 504 9.88 -7.88 -15.22
CA CYS A 504 10.96 -8.73 -14.73
C CYS A 504 12.03 -9.03 -15.80
N ASN A 505 11.63 -9.20 -17.07
CA ASN A 505 12.59 -9.34 -18.17
C ASN A 505 13.41 -8.04 -18.36
N LEU A 506 12.77 -6.88 -18.16
CA LEU A 506 13.37 -5.54 -18.22
C LEU A 506 14.21 -5.18 -16.98
N MET A 507 13.92 -5.82 -15.85
CA MET A 507 14.49 -5.54 -14.53
C MET A 507 14.76 -6.89 -13.83
N PRO A 508 15.86 -7.60 -14.19
CA PRO A 508 16.13 -8.94 -13.67
C PRO A 508 16.22 -9.03 -12.15
N GLU A 509 16.56 -7.92 -11.47
CA GLU A 509 16.53 -7.83 -10.01
C GLU A 509 15.11 -7.92 -9.44
N LEU A 510 14.11 -7.36 -10.15
CA LEU A 510 12.70 -7.54 -9.79
C LEU A 510 12.24 -8.98 -10.06
N GLY A 511 12.78 -9.63 -11.09
CA GLY A 511 12.54 -11.05 -11.38
C GLY A 511 13.06 -11.97 -10.27
N ARG A 512 14.30 -11.76 -9.82
CA ARG A 512 14.88 -12.48 -8.68
C ARG A 512 14.06 -12.26 -7.41
N LEU A 513 13.75 -11.00 -7.07
CA LEU A 513 12.89 -10.69 -5.92
C LEU A 513 11.51 -11.36 -6.04
N ALA A 514 10.87 -11.38 -7.21
CA ALA A 514 9.58 -12.04 -7.40
C ALA A 514 9.64 -13.56 -7.14
N ALA A 515 10.71 -14.23 -7.56
CA ALA A 515 10.94 -15.65 -7.27
C ALA A 515 11.22 -15.88 -5.77
N VAL A 516 12.17 -15.13 -5.21
CA VAL A 516 12.57 -15.17 -3.79
C VAL A 516 11.37 -14.96 -2.86
N MET A 517 10.56 -13.92 -3.09
CA MET A 517 9.37 -13.64 -2.27
C MET A 517 8.24 -14.67 -2.42
N SER A 518 8.37 -15.62 -3.36
CA SER A 518 7.44 -16.74 -3.55
C SER A 518 7.95 -18.06 -2.95
N SER A 519 9.24 -18.15 -2.62
CA SER A 519 9.79 -19.32 -1.94
C SER A 519 9.44 -19.32 -0.45
N LYS A 520 9.59 -20.50 0.16
CA LYS A 520 9.52 -20.74 1.61
C LYS A 520 10.84 -21.26 2.17
N GLU A 521 11.88 -21.28 1.34
CA GLU A 521 13.22 -21.72 1.70
C GLU A 521 13.94 -20.63 2.50
N SER A 522 14.76 -21.06 3.46
CA SER A 522 15.64 -20.20 4.24
C SER A 522 16.80 -19.71 3.36
N LEU A 523 17.00 -18.39 3.27
CA LEU A 523 18.13 -17.82 2.54
C LEU A 523 19.46 -18.15 3.23
N SER A 524 20.43 -18.61 2.44
CA SER A 524 21.84 -18.58 2.82
C SER A 524 22.35 -17.14 2.95
N PHE A 525 23.52 -16.95 3.57
CA PHE A 525 24.15 -15.63 3.72
C PHE A 525 24.36 -14.93 2.36
N ASP A 526 24.86 -15.65 1.35
CA ASP A 526 25.11 -15.11 0.01
C ASP A 526 23.80 -14.71 -0.71
N GLU A 527 22.70 -15.41 -0.45
CA GLU A 527 21.39 -15.03 -0.96
C GLU A 527 20.82 -13.81 -0.23
N LYS A 528 21.01 -13.69 1.09
CA LYS A 528 20.69 -12.45 1.85
C LYS A 528 21.44 -11.25 1.28
N VAL A 529 22.72 -11.43 0.90
CA VAL A 529 23.55 -10.41 0.23
C VAL A 529 22.94 -9.99 -1.11
N VAL A 530 22.57 -10.94 -1.98
CA VAL A 530 21.93 -10.65 -3.28
C VAL A 530 20.57 -9.95 -3.10
N VAL A 531 19.75 -10.40 -2.14
CA VAL A 531 18.43 -9.79 -1.87
C VAL A 531 18.55 -8.33 -1.44
N VAL A 532 19.52 -7.97 -0.59
CA VAL A 532 19.74 -6.56 -0.21
C VAL A 532 20.21 -5.73 -1.40
N LYS A 533 21.08 -6.26 -2.27
CA LYS A 533 21.51 -5.56 -3.50
C LYS A 533 20.34 -5.30 -4.46
N ASP A 534 19.45 -6.28 -4.62
CA ASP A 534 18.26 -6.14 -5.48
C ASP A 534 17.23 -5.17 -4.89
N LEU A 535 16.98 -5.23 -3.57
CA LEU A 535 16.11 -4.27 -2.86
C LEU A 535 16.68 -2.84 -2.91
N TYR A 536 17.99 -2.67 -2.74
CA TYR A 536 18.70 -1.40 -2.84
C TYR A 536 18.63 -0.81 -4.26
N THR A 537 18.87 -1.64 -5.28
CA THR A 537 18.71 -1.28 -6.69
C THR A 537 17.29 -0.78 -6.98
N GLN A 538 16.27 -1.49 -6.49
CA GLN A 538 14.87 -1.08 -6.63
C GLN A 538 14.53 0.20 -5.84
N CYS A 539 15.28 0.54 -4.78
CA CYS A 539 15.12 1.81 -4.06
C CYS A 539 15.70 3.01 -4.80
N LEU A 540 16.83 2.85 -5.51
CA LEU A 540 17.52 3.93 -6.22
C LEU A 540 17.06 4.14 -7.67
N ARG A 541 16.52 3.11 -8.33
CA ARG A 541 16.17 3.16 -9.77
C ARG A 541 15.16 4.27 -10.07
N ASP A 542 15.53 5.18 -10.99
CA ASP A 542 14.56 6.14 -11.55
C ASP A 542 13.50 5.38 -12.36
N PHE A 543 12.23 5.61 -12.03
CA PHE A 543 11.09 5.05 -12.75
C PHE A 543 10.45 6.07 -13.69
N ASP A 544 10.96 7.30 -13.81
CA ASP A 544 10.26 8.32 -14.59
C ASP A 544 10.29 8.01 -16.11
N VAL A 545 11.41 7.48 -16.62
CA VAL A 545 11.50 6.76 -17.91
C VAL A 545 12.40 5.54 -17.74
N VAL A 546 11.89 4.33 -17.97
CA VAL A 546 12.70 3.10 -17.92
C VAL A 546 13.28 2.79 -19.30
N TYR A 547 14.55 2.41 -19.39
CA TYR A 547 15.23 2.04 -20.64
C TYR A 547 15.35 0.52 -20.76
N ARG A 548 15.49 0.02 -22.00
CA ARG A 548 15.67 -1.41 -22.29
C ARG A 548 17.15 -1.78 -22.15
N PRO A 549 17.51 -3.06 -21.92
CA PRO A 549 18.90 -3.48 -21.80
C PRO A 549 19.74 -3.07 -23.02
N GLY A 550 20.81 -2.31 -22.81
CA GLY A 550 21.66 -1.77 -23.87
C GLY A 550 21.13 -0.49 -24.54
N GLU A 551 20.04 0.08 -24.03
CA GLU A 551 19.46 1.37 -24.46
C GLU A 551 19.51 2.44 -23.35
N GLU A 552 20.29 2.22 -22.29
CA GLU A 552 20.48 3.16 -21.18
C GLU A 552 21.21 4.45 -21.61
N PRO A 553 20.87 5.61 -21.01
CA PRO A 553 21.57 6.86 -21.27
C PRO A 553 22.97 6.88 -20.68
N VAL A 554 23.94 7.36 -21.46
CA VAL A 554 25.28 7.72 -20.97
C VAL A 554 25.29 9.21 -20.71
N GLU A 555 25.58 9.65 -19.47
CA GLU A 555 25.62 11.07 -19.07
C GLU A 555 24.35 11.87 -19.44
N GLY A 556 23.17 11.24 -19.36
CA GLY A 556 21.89 11.85 -19.76
C GLY A 556 21.70 12.05 -21.27
N ARG A 557 22.59 11.50 -22.10
CA ARG A 557 22.58 11.54 -23.57
C ARG A 557 22.14 10.20 -24.17
N CYS A 558 21.76 10.22 -25.44
CA CYS A 558 21.63 9.01 -26.26
C CYS A 558 23.00 8.27 -26.31
N PRO A 559 23.05 6.95 -26.02
CA PRO A 559 24.31 6.17 -25.99
C PRO A 559 24.99 6.05 -27.36
N VAL A 560 24.24 6.21 -28.45
CA VAL A 560 24.76 6.17 -29.82
C VAL A 560 25.68 7.37 -30.05
N LYS A 561 26.98 7.10 -30.21
CA LYS A 561 28.04 8.12 -30.32
C LYS A 561 27.81 9.07 -31.50
N SER A 562 27.21 8.59 -32.59
CA SER A 562 26.86 9.45 -33.75
C SER A 562 25.62 10.34 -33.52
N CYS A 563 25.02 10.33 -32.33
CA CYS A 563 23.86 11.13 -31.96
C CYS A 563 24.17 12.07 -30.79
N GLY A 564 24.64 11.53 -29.65
CA GLY A 564 25.07 12.31 -28.47
C GLY A 564 24.03 13.26 -27.87
N LYS A 565 22.76 13.20 -28.31
CA LYS A 565 21.71 14.16 -27.95
C LYS A 565 21.30 14.01 -26.49
N TYR A 566 21.30 15.13 -25.76
CA TYR A 566 20.73 15.21 -24.41
C TYR A 566 19.25 14.84 -24.40
N LEU A 567 18.88 13.85 -23.60
CA LEU A 567 17.50 13.36 -23.51
C LEU A 567 16.57 14.34 -22.80
N GLU A 568 17.13 15.27 -22.01
CA GLU A 568 16.37 16.34 -21.38
C GLU A 568 15.65 17.24 -22.39
N THR A 569 16.22 17.40 -23.59
CA THR A 569 15.63 18.14 -24.72
C THR A 569 14.44 17.42 -25.40
N LEU A 570 14.07 16.23 -24.91
CA LEU A 570 12.97 15.40 -25.40
C LEU A 570 11.91 15.21 -24.32
N GLN A 571 10.65 15.12 -24.75
CA GLN A 571 9.56 14.75 -23.84
C GLN A 571 9.79 13.35 -23.29
N LYS A 572 9.34 13.06 -22.06
CA LYS A 572 9.60 11.77 -21.40
C LYS A 572 9.13 10.56 -22.23
N ALA A 573 8.01 10.69 -22.96
CA ALA A 573 7.47 9.69 -23.90
C ALA A 573 8.29 9.47 -25.20
N GLU A 574 9.22 10.38 -25.52
CA GLU A 574 10.05 10.33 -26.73
C GLU A 574 11.44 9.73 -26.46
N ARG A 575 11.96 9.82 -25.22
CA ARG A 575 13.35 9.48 -24.87
C ARG A 575 13.75 8.06 -25.27
N SER A 576 13.04 7.05 -24.77
CA SER A 576 13.31 5.64 -25.10
C SER A 576 13.11 5.34 -26.59
N ASN A 577 12.06 5.90 -27.21
CA ASN A 577 11.76 5.71 -28.63
C ASN A 577 12.83 6.34 -29.53
N HIS A 578 13.42 7.46 -29.12
CA HIS A 578 14.56 8.09 -29.78
C HIS A 578 15.82 7.22 -29.70
N ILE A 579 16.19 6.73 -28.51
CA ILE A 579 17.36 5.85 -28.35
C ILE A 579 17.18 4.58 -29.19
N HIS A 580 16.05 3.89 -29.08
CA HIS A 580 15.75 2.70 -29.86
C HIS A 580 15.90 2.92 -31.38
N SER A 581 15.42 4.06 -31.88
CA SER A 581 15.56 4.43 -33.29
C SER A 581 17.02 4.66 -33.68
N CYS A 582 17.82 5.27 -32.81
CA CYS A 582 19.25 5.49 -33.03
C CYS A 582 20.05 4.18 -32.94
N VAL A 583 19.82 3.34 -31.93
CA VAL A 583 20.50 2.04 -31.73
C VAL A 583 20.19 1.11 -32.90
N ARG A 584 18.92 1.04 -33.33
CA ARG A 584 18.53 0.30 -34.56
C ARG A 584 19.27 0.81 -35.80
N GLY A 585 19.46 2.12 -35.94
CA GLY A 585 20.23 2.73 -37.02
C GLY A 585 21.72 2.43 -36.94
N GLU A 586 22.29 2.35 -35.73
CA GLU A 586 23.68 1.94 -35.50
C GLU A 586 23.88 0.46 -35.82
N VAL A 587 23.03 -0.44 -35.33
CA VAL A 587 23.05 -1.88 -35.66
C VAL A 587 22.90 -2.11 -37.16
N SER A 588 22.06 -1.33 -37.86
CA SER A 588 21.92 -1.38 -39.32
C SER A 588 23.25 -1.11 -40.04
N ARG A 589 24.01 -0.10 -39.58
CA ARG A 589 25.33 0.23 -40.14
C ARG A 589 26.38 -0.83 -39.75
N THR A 590 26.48 -1.18 -38.48
CA THR A 590 27.53 -2.06 -37.93
C THR A 590 27.40 -3.50 -38.42
N LYS A 591 26.17 -4.05 -38.47
CA LYS A 591 25.92 -5.40 -39.02
C LYS A 591 25.69 -5.41 -40.55
N GLN A 592 25.76 -4.25 -41.22
CA GLN A 592 25.45 -4.06 -42.65
C GLN A 592 24.05 -4.54 -43.08
N ILE A 593 23.10 -4.61 -42.14
CA ILE A 593 21.71 -5.06 -42.39
C ILE A 593 20.88 -3.86 -42.89
N PRO A 594 20.15 -3.96 -44.03
CA PRO A 594 19.24 -2.90 -44.48
C PRO A 594 18.23 -2.46 -43.38
N PRO A 595 17.95 -1.16 -43.18
CA PRO A 595 17.14 -0.69 -42.04
C PRO A 595 15.74 -1.29 -41.93
N ASN A 596 15.14 -1.67 -43.06
CA ASN A 596 13.85 -2.36 -43.16
C ASN A 596 13.91 -3.86 -42.80
N HIS A 597 15.08 -4.48 -42.93
CA HIS A 597 15.34 -5.87 -42.53
C HIS A 597 15.78 -5.98 -41.07
N VAL A 598 16.34 -4.94 -40.44
CA VAL A 598 16.61 -4.97 -38.99
C VAL A 598 15.30 -5.16 -38.22
N LYS A 599 15.23 -6.25 -37.44
CA LYS A 599 14.13 -6.59 -36.53
C LYS A 599 14.62 -6.56 -35.09
N TYR A 600 13.68 -6.35 -34.17
CA TYR A 600 13.91 -6.36 -32.74
C TYR A 600 12.99 -7.41 -32.11
N CYS A 601 13.55 -8.33 -31.35
CA CYS A 601 12.76 -9.24 -30.53
C CYS A 601 12.45 -8.57 -29.19
N TRP A 602 11.17 -8.44 -28.87
CA TRP A 602 10.70 -7.78 -27.65
C TRP A 602 10.78 -8.68 -26.41
N GLU A 603 10.85 -10.01 -26.59
CA GLU A 603 10.98 -10.97 -25.49
C GLU A 603 12.45 -11.16 -25.05
N CYS A 604 13.43 -10.83 -25.93
CA CYS A 604 14.88 -10.92 -25.65
C CYS A 604 15.63 -9.59 -25.74
N PHE A 605 14.95 -8.47 -26.04
CA PHE A 605 15.54 -7.14 -26.25
C PHE A 605 16.69 -7.07 -27.29
N ALA A 606 16.73 -7.97 -28.27
CA ALA A 606 17.86 -8.18 -29.18
C ALA A 606 17.55 -7.89 -30.66
N PHE A 607 18.56 -7.46 -31.43
CA PHE A 607 18.45 -7.07 -32.83
C PHE A 607 18.98 -8.11 -33.83
N TYR A 608 18.12 -8.52 -34.77
CA TYR A 608 18.32 -9.57 -35.76
C TYR A 608 18.11 -9.09 -37.21
N ASN A 609 18.57 -9.89 -38.18
CA ASN A 609 18.24 -9.71 -39.59
C ASN A 609 16.93 -10.46 -39.91
N GLY A 610 15.84 -9.75 -40.13
CA GLY A 610 14.51 -10.30 -40.41
C GLY A 610 14.33 -11.00 -41.76
N ARG A 611 15.42 -11.40 -42.42
CA ARG A 611 15.46 -12.29 -43.59
C ARG A 611 16.37 -13.50 -43.40
N SER A 612 17.13 -13.59 -42.31
CA SER A 612 18.09 -14.67 -42.12
C SER A 612 17.47 -15.82 -41.30
N PRO A 613 17.93 -17.08 -41.48
CA PRO A 613 17.32 -18.26 -40.86
C PRO A 613 17.29 -18.19 -39.33
N GLU A 614 18.31 -17.58 -38.71
CA GLU A 614 18.46 -17.49 -37.26
C GLU A 614 17.35 -16.63 -36.62
N PHE A 615 16.74 -15.70 -37.37
CA PHE A 615 15.58 -14.95 -36.85
C PHE A 615 14.28 -15.76 -36.92
N GLU A 616 14.13 -16.62 -37.93
CA GLU A 616 12.99 -17.54 -38.03
C GLU A 616 13.07 -18.61 -36.93
N GLU A 617 14.24 -19.20 -36.73
CA GLU A 617 14.53 -20.15 -35.63
C GLU A 617 14.37 -19.49 -34.25
N HIS A 618 14.89 -18.27 -34.05
CA HIS A 618 14.69 -17.52 -32.82
C HIS A 618 13.21 -17.28 -32.51
N CYS A 619 12.41 -16.85 -33.50
CA CYS A 619 10.95 -16.72 -33.33
C CYS A 619 10.29 -18.07 -33.06
N ALA A 620 10.76 -19.17 -33.67
CA ALA A 620 10.22 -20.51 -33.40
C ALA A 620 10.47 -20.95 -31.94
N SER A 621 11.64 -20.63 -31.37
CA SER A 621 11.97 -20.95 -29.98
C SER A 621 11.07 -20.25 -28.94
N HIS A 622 10.48 -19.09 -29.30
CA HIS A 622 9.55 -18.37 -28.41
C HIS A 622 8.12 -18.90 -28.44
N LEU A 623 7.63 -19.44 -29.57
CA LEU A 623 6.22 -19.84 -29.67
C LEU A 623 5.76 -20.84 -28.58
N PRO A 624 6.56 -21.83 -28.12
CA PRO A 624 6.20 -22.68 -26.98
C PRO A 624 6.15 -21.97 -25.62
N SER A 625 6.90 -20.87 -25.43
CA SER A 625 6.94 -20.10 -24.17
C SER A 625 5.86 -19.03 -24.07
N MET A 626 5.13 -18.75 -25.17
CA MET A 626 4.06 -17.75 -25.27
C MET A 626 2.76 -18.23 -24.61
N THR A 627 2.82 -18.43 -23.29
CA THR A 627 1.70 -18.85 -22.43
C THR A 627 0.81 -17.69 -21.96
N SER A 628 1.26 -16.44 -22.18
CA SER A 628 0.53 -15.24 -21.77
C SER A 628 -0.59 -14.89 -22.75
N GLN A 629 -1.83 -14.90 -22.27
CA GLN A 629 -3.00 -14.46 -23.04
C GLN A 629 -3.07 -12.94 -23.28
N HIS A 630 -2.03 -12.17 -22.91
CA HIS A 630 -1.96 -10.74 -23.16
C HIS A 630 -1.29 -10.45 -24.52
N TYR A 631 -2.08 -9.95 -25.47
CA TYR A 631 -1.62 -9.68 -26.84
C TYR A 631 -1.47 -8.19 -27.19
N GLU A 632 -1.81 -7.27 -26.28
CA GLU A 632 -1.71 -5.82 -26.49
C GLU A 632 -0.29 -5.26 -26.25
N VAL A 633 -0.01 -4.04 -26.73
CA VAL A 633 1.25 -3.33 -26.48
C VAL A 633 1.38 -2.94 -25.01
N ILE A 634 2.40 -3.46 -24.31
CA ILE A 634 2.67 -3.14 -22.91
C ILE A 634 3.57 -1.91 -22.82
N VAL A 635 3.04 -0.81 -22.26
CA VAL A 635 3.76 0.44 -22.05
C VAL A 635 3.93 0.71 -20.55
N TYR A 636 5.14 0.51 -20.05
CA TYR A 636 5.50 0.83 -18.67
C TYR A 636 6.34 2.10 -18.65
N ARG A 637 5.94 3.07 -17.82
CA ARG A 637 6.73 4.28 -17.50
C ARG A 637 7.37 4.95 -18.73
N ASN A 638 6.53 5.42 -19.65
CA ASN A 638 6.88 6.10 -20.90
C ASN A 638 7.58 5.24 -21.98
N THR A 639 7.83 3.96 -21.72
CA THR A 639 8.53 3.05 -22.62
C THR A 639 7.63 1.87 -23.01
N ILE A 640 7.61 1.52 -24.30
CA ILE A 640 7.08 0.22 -24.74
C ILE A 640 8.06 -0.84 -24.22
N ILE A 641 7.60 -1.76 -23.37
CA ILE A 641 8.43 -2.83 -22.80
C ILE A 641 8.18 -4.16 -23.47
N ARG A 642 6.98 -4.36 -24.02
CA ARG A 642 6.63 -5.52 -24.87
C ARG A 642 5.74 -5.05 -26.03
N ALA A 643 6.00 -5.54 -27.22
CA ALA A 643 5.15 -5.27 -28.38
C ALA A 643 3.79 -5.98 -28.25
N GLY A 644 2.81 -5.47 -28.99
CA GLY A 644 1.56 -6.18 -29.20
C GLY A 644 1.68 -7.16 -30.36
N TYR A 645 0.89 -8.22 -30.32
CA TYR A 645 0.90 -9.32 -31.28
C TYR A 645 -0.53 -9.61 -31.76
N CYS A 646 -0.66 -10.12 -32.99
CA CYS A 646 -1.97 -10.47 -33.53
C CYS A 646 -2.30 -11.94 -33.24
N ILE A 647 -3.33 -12.18 -32.43
CA ILE A 647 -3.80 -13.50 -31.99
C ILE A 647 -4.06 -14.47 -33.17
N ASP A 648 -4.67 -13.97 -34.26
CA ASP A 648 -4.93 -14.75 -35.48
C ASP A 648 -3.64 -15.09 -36.25
N CYS A 649 -2.65 -14.19 -36.28
CA CYS A 649 -1.36 -14.49 -36.91
C CYS A 649 -0.48 -15.39 -36.04
N MET A 650 -0.53 -15.26 -34.71
CA MET A 650 0.35 -15.97 -33.79
C MET A 650 0.11 -17.49 -33.80
N TRP A 651 -1.14 -17.91 -34.02
CA TRP A 651 -1.56 -19.31 -33.96
C TRP A 651 -1.86 -19.93 -35.33
N ASP A 652 -1.69 -19.17 -36.42
CA ASP A 652 -1.72 -19.72 -37.77
C ASP A 652 -0.44 -20.52 -38.08
N ASN A 653 -0.58 -21.85 -38.07
CA ASN A 653 0.49 -22.79 -38.40
C ASN A 653 0.89 -22.78 -39.90
N GLY A 654 0.12 -22.14 -40.79
CA GLY A 654 0.49 -21.89 -42.18
C GLY A 654 1.44 -20.70 -42.38
N LYS A 655 1.73 -19.93 -41.32
CA LYS A 655 2.68 -18.80 -41.34
C LYS A 655 4.02 -19.20 -40.70
N SER A 656 5.12 -18.66 -41.25
CA SER A 656 6.46 -18.75 -40.65
C SER A 656 6.47 -18.12 -39.24
N ALA A 657 7.33 -18.58 -38.33
CA ALA A 657 7.43 -18.08 -36.97
C ALA A 657 7.71 -16.56 -36.92
N ALA A 658 8.58 -16.03 -37.80
CA ALA A 658 8.81 -14.60 -37.93
C ALA A 658 7.60 -13.81 -38.47
N ARG A 659 6.65 -14.47 -39.14
CA ARG A 659 5.34 -13.88 -39.52
C ARG A 659 4.33 -14.00 -38.39
N ARG A 660 4.29 -15.13 -37.67
CA ARG A 660 3.43 -15.35 -36.51
C ARG A 660 3.72 -14.34 -35.40
N MET A 661 4.99 -14.14 -35.08
CA MET A 661 5.48 -13.15 -34.12
C MET A 661 5.69 -11.75 -34.73
N THR A 662 4.82 -11.31 -35.65
CA THR A 662 4.87 -9.93 -36.17
C THR A 662 4.55 -8.95 -35.03
N ALA A 663 5.59 -8.30 -34.52
CA ALA A 663 5.51 -7.34 -33.42
C ALA A 663 4.96 -5.98 -33.89
N PHE A 664 4.01 -5.41 -33.14
CA PHE A 664 3.42 -4.09 -33.36
C PHE A 664 3.84 -3.11 -32.26
N ASP A 665 4.32 -1.93 -32.66
CA ASP A 665 4.78 -0.84 -31.79
C ASP A 665 3.63 0.02 -31.22
N ARG A 666 2.44 -0.08 -31.82
CA ARG A 666 1.28 0.77 -31.50
C ARG A 666 -0.01 -0.02 -31.58
N SER A 667 -0.86 0.12 -30.57
CA SER A 667 -2.22 -0.44 -30.53
C SER A 667 -3.06 -0.05 -31.75
N THR A 668 -2.82 1.12 -32.36
CA THR A 668 -3.52 1.54 -33.60
C THR A 668 -3.12 0.71 -34.81
N ASN A 669 -1.86 0.27 -34.90
CA ASN A 669 -1.33 -0.53 -36.00
C ASN A 669 -1.80 -1.98 -35.83
N LEU A 670 -1.68 -2.50 -34.60
CA LEU A 670 -2.18 -3.81 -34.20
C LEU A 670 -3.70 -3.94 -34.44
N ARG A 671 -4.48 -2.98 -33.92
CA ARG A 671 -5.92 -2.89 -34.17
C ARG A 671 -6.24 -2.96 -35.66
N LYS A 672 -5.58 -2.15 -36.50
CA LYS A 672 -5.91 -2.09 -37.92
C LYS A 672 -5.71 -3.46 -38.58
N HIS A 673 -4.60 -4.13 -38.27
CA HIS A 673 -4.34 -5.47 -38.78
C HIS A 673 -5.33 -6.52 -38.24
N LEU A 674 -5.75 -6.42 -36.99
CA LEU A 674 -6.76 -7.30 -36.40
C LEU A 674 -8.17 -7.01 -36.96
N ASP A 675 -8.49 -5.76 -37.25
CA ASP A 675 -9.72 -5.35 -37.95
C ASP A 675 -9.78 -6.01 -39.35
N ASP A 676 -8.65 -6.22 -40.04
CA ASP A 676 -8.61 -6.97 -41.32
C ASP A 676 -9.05 -8.43 -41.12
N HIS A 677 -8.46 -9.19 -40.18
CA HIS A 677 -8.87 -10.58 -39.87
C HIS A 677 -10.34 -10.68 -39.40
N ILE A 678 -10.81 -9.72 -38.61
CA ILE A 678 -12.20 -9.70 -38.12
C ILE A 678 -13.21 -9.53 -39.26
N ASN A 679 -12.85 -8.83 -40.34
CA ASN A 679 -13.70 -8.71 -41.55
C ASN A 679 -13.74 -10.01 -42.38
N GLU A 680 -12.74 -10.88 -42.25
CA GLU A 680 -12.64 -12.16 -42.98
C GLU A 680 -13.29 -13.34 -42.21
N LYS A 681 -13.56 -13.19 -40.91
CA LYS A 681 -14.23 -14.23 -40.09
C LYS A 681 -15.72 -14.33 -40.40
N SER A 682 -16.17 -15.56 -40.66
CA SER A 682 -17.58 -15.96 -40.54
C SER A 682 -17.95 -16.21 -39.06
N TRP A 683 -19.26 -16.14 -38.78
CA TRP A 683 -19.83 -16.29 -37.43
C TRP A 683 -20.84 -17.44 -37.37
N PRO A 684 -20.90 -18.23 -36.28
CA PRO A 684 -20.07 -18.15 -35.09
C PRO A 684 -18.61 -18.56 -35.34
N SER A 685 -17.68 -18.03 -34.54
CA SER A 685 -16.23 -18.23 -34.70
C SER A 685 -15.57 -18.60 -33.38
N LYS A 686 -14.63 -19.56 -33.39
CA LYS A 686 -13.81 -19.88 -32.21
C LYS A 686 -12.73 -18.81 -32.00
N CYS A 687 -12.31 -18.58 -30.76
CA CYS A 687 -11.06 -17.89 -30.50
C CYS A 687 -9.87 -18.68 -31.07
N SER A 688 -8.88 -17.94 -31.57
CA SER A 688 -7.69 -18.46 -32.24
C SER A 688 -6.56 -18.85 -31.28
N ASP A 689 -6.66 -18.45 -30.01
CA ASP A 689 -5.76 -18.87 -28.93
C ASP A 689 -6.03 -20.35 -28.57
N PRO A 690 -5.04 -21.26 -28.65
CA PRO A 690 -5.22 -22.67 -28.29
C PRO A 690 -5.61 -22.89 -26.83
N LEU A 691 -5.22 -21.98 -25.93
CA LEU A 691 -5.57 -21.98 -24.51
C LEU A 691 -6.95 -21.34 -24.26
N CYS A 692 -7.72 -21.05 -25.31
CA CYS A 692 -9.08 -20.54 -25.21
C CYS A 692 -10.11 -21.47 -25.87
N SER A 693 -11.11 -21.87 -25.08
CA SER A 693 -12.24 -22.70 -25.51
C SER A 693 -13.40 -21.87 -26.10
N HIS A 694 -13.36 -20.53 -25.99
CA HIS A 694 -14.48 -19.65 -26.30
C HIS A 694 -14.89 -19.65 -27.79
N VAL A 695 -16.20 -19.61 -28.02
CA VAL A 695 -16.83 -19.43 -29.33
C VAL A 695 -17.74 -18.20 -29.26
N SER A 696 -17.49 -17.24 -30.14
CA SER A 696 -18.28 -16.00 -30.22
C SER A 696 -19.36 -16.12 -31.29
N THR A 697 -20.55 -15.67 -30.93
CA THR A 697 -21.78 -15.66 -31.77
C THR A 697 -21.70 -14.68 -32.94
N ASP A 698 -20.94 -13.60 -32.79
CA ASP A 698 -20.96 -12.44 -33.67
C ASP A 698 -19.70 -11.56 -33.47
N GLU A 699 -19.51 -10.62 -34.39
CA GLU A 699 -18.37 -9.69 -34.43
C GLU A 699 -18.25 -8.87 -33.13
N GLN A 700 -19.36 -8.45 -32.52
CA GLN A 700 -19.31 -7.61 -31.31
C GLN A 700 -18.93 -8.46 -30.09
N HIS A 701 -19.52 -9.63 -29.92
CA HIS A 701 -19.17 -10.57 -28.86
C HIS A 701 -17.69 -10.95 -28.90
N TYR A 702 -17.14 -11.23 -30.09
CA TYR A 702 -15.70 -11.49 -30.27
C TYR A 702 -14.83 -10.28 -29.87
N ARG A 703 -15.20 -9.08 -30.33
CA ARG A 703 -14.51 -7.83 -29.94
C ARG A 703 -14.60 -7.50 -28.45
N ARG A 704 -15.61 -7.99 -27.73
CA ARG A 704 -15.69 -7.91 -26.24
C ARG A 704 -14.74 -8.93 -25.61
N HIS A 705 -14.83 -10.20 -26.02
CA HIS A 705 -13.98 -11.29 -25.56
C HIS A 705 -12.47 -10.99 -25.71
N LEU A 706 -12.05 -10.43 -26.84
CA LEU A 706 -10.67 -10.01 -27.08
C LEU A 706 -10.14 -9.00 -26.03
N ARG A 707 -10.98 -8.11 -25.49
CA ARG A 707 -10.58 -7.18 -24.42
C ARG A 707 -10.66 -7.82 -23.05
N ASP A 708 -11.75 -8.54 -22.77
CA ASP A 708 -12.06 -9.05 -21.43
C ASP A 708 -11.22 -10.28 -21.04
N VAL A 709 -10.75 -11.07 -22.03
CA VAL A 709 -9.86 -12.24 -21.83
C VAL A 709 -8.45 -11.95 -22.37
N HIS A 710 -8.34 -11.43 -23.59
CA HIS A 710 -7.04 -11.30 -24.29
C HIS A 710 -6.37 -9.92 -24.14
N HIS A 711 -6.89 -9.09 -23.22
CA HIS A 711 -6.36 -7.79 -22.81
C HIS A 711 -6.18 -6.73 -23.92
N TYR A 712 -6.76 -6.94 -25.11
CA TYR A 712 -6.73 -5.96 -26.20
C TYR A 712 -7.31 -4.60 -25.81
N ASN A 713 -6.74 -3.52 -26.34
CA ASN A 713 -7.13 -2.16 -26.01
C ASN A 713 -8.64 -1.93 -26.29
N LYS A 714 -9.35 -1.34 -25.32
CA LYS A 714 -10.81 -1.07 -25.39
C LYS A 714 -11.29 -0.36 -26.66
N ALA A 715 -10.42 0.31 -27.40
CA ALA A 715 -10.75 0.86 -28.72
C ALA A 715 -11.18 -0.23 -29.72
N ILE A 716 -10.62 -1.45 -29.65
CA ILE A 716 -10.94 -2.60 -30.51
C ILE A 716 -12.39 -3.07 -30.31
N CYS A 717 -12.95 -2.87 -29.11
CA CYS A 717 -14.35 -3.15 -28.78
C CYS A 717 -15.37 -2.26 -29.51
N VAL A 718 -14.93 -1.16 -30.12
CA VAL A 718 -15.78 -0.19 -30.82
C VAL A 718 -15.38 -0.18 -32.30
N PRO A 719 -16.23 -0.63 -33.24
CA PRO A 719 -15.98 -0.54 -34.67
C PRO A 719 -15.62 0.89 -35.09
N SER A 720 -14.74 1.05 -36.08
CA SER A 720 -14.40 2.39 -36.54
C SER A 720 -15.57 3.00 -37.31
N GLU A 721 -15.77 4.31 -37.22
CA GLU A 721 -16.78 5.03 -38.02
C GLU A 721 -16.59 4.82 -39.54
N LYS A 722 -15.35 4.53 -39.97
CA LYS A 722 -15.01 4.20 -41.36
C LYS A 722 -15.52 2.83 -41.79
N THR A 723 -15.71 1.89 -40.86
CA THR A 723 -16.25 0.56 -41.13
C THR A 723 -17.77 0.62 -41.29
N LEU A 724 -18.47 1.37 -40.42
CA LEU A 724 -19.92 1.62 -40.52
C LEU A 724 -20.31 2.25 -41.87
N LYS A 725 -19.55 3.24 -42.35
CA LYS A 725 -19.75 3.88 -43.66
C LYS A 725 -19.50 2.96 -44.86
N LYS A 726 -19.00 1.73 -44.67
CA LYS A 726 -18.77 0.75 -45.75
C LYS A 726 -19.84 -0.35 -45.81
N ARG A 727 -20.54 -0.64 -44.70
CA ARG A 727 -21.75 -1.49 -44.68
C ARG A 727 -22.99 -0.73 -45.17
N SER A 728 -23.12 0.55 -44.82
CA SER A 728 -24.26 1.41 -45.22
C SER A 728 -24.31 1.80 -46.71
N SER A 729 -23.52 1.15 -47.57
CA SER A 729 -23.38 1.47 -49.00
C SER A 729 -23.41 0.23 -49.90
N SER A 730 -23.91 -0.90 -49.40
CA SER A 730 -24.07 -2.16 -50.14
C SER A 730 -25.51 -2.69 -50.14
N GLU A 731 -26.46 -1.92 -49.61
CA GLU A 731 -27.89 -2.23 -49.59
C GLU A 731 -28.65 -0.96 -50.02
N ILE A 732 -29.09 -0.92 -51.29
CA ILE A 732 -30.26 -0.25 -51.89
C ILE A 732 -30.10 -0.33 -53.42
N ASP A 733 -30.87 -1.24 -53.99
CA ASP A 733 -31.54 -1.28 -55.30
C ASP A 733 -30.77 -1.07 -56.62
N GLU A 734 -30.79 -2.11 -57.45
CA GLU A 734 -30.90 -1.96 -58.91
C GLU A 734 -32.39 -1.77 -59.29
N GLU A 735 -32.76 -0.69 -59.98
CA GLU A 735 -33.52 -0.77 -61.25
C GLU A 735 -33.77 0.60 -61.93
N SER A 736 -33.61 0.61 -63.26
CA SER A 736 -34.29 1.47 -64.26
C SER A 736 -33.94 2.98 -64.48
N VAL A 737 -33.35 3.23 -65.68
CA VAL A 737 -33.76 4.21 -66.72
C VAL A 737 -33.52 5.74 -66.58
N VAL A 738 -32.57 6.25 -67.40
CA VAL A 738 -32.57 7.45 -68.33
C VAL A 738 -33.20 8.78 -67.81
N ASP A 739 -32.53 9.95 -67.76
CA ASP A 739 -31.77 10.70 -68.81
C ASP A 739 -30.85 11.84 -68.22
N GLY A 740 -30.18 12.66 -69.05
CA GLY A 740 -30.10 14.12 -68.77
C GLY A 740 -28.79 14.82 -68.35
N ASN A 741 -27.69 14.74 -69.12
CA ASN A 741 -26.62 15.75 -69.28
C ASN A 741 -26.22 16.78 -68.16
N SER A 742 -25.21 16.42 -67.33
CA SER A 742 -24.00 17.25 -67.04
C SER A 742 -24.13 18.59 -66.23
N PRO A 743 -23.03 19.34 -65.85
CA PRO A 743 -21.60 19.08 -66.06
C PRO A 743 -20.65 19.23 -64.83
N LYS A 744 -19.57 18.44 -64.90
CA LYS A 744 -18.19 18.63 -64.38
C LYS A 744 -17.86 19.94 -63.62
N GLN A 745 -17.32 19.81 -62.41
CA GLN A 745 -16.15 20.60 -61.98
C GLN A 745 -14.96 19.68 -61.61
N ARG A 746 -13.74 20.13 -61.91
CA ARG A 746 -12.49 19.38 -61.68
C ARG A 746 -11.68 19.96 -60.52
N ARG A 747 -10.98 19.04 -59.83
CA ARG A 747 -9.86 19.22 -58.89
C ARG A 747 -9.07 20.53 -59.06
N ARG A 748 -8.71 21.17 -57.94
CA ARG A 748 -7.48 22.00 -57.81
C ARG A 748 -6.56 21.43 -56.71
N PRO A 749 -5.23 21.66 -56.78
CA PRO A 749 -4.26 20.80 -56.10
C PRO A 749 -3.66 21.41 -54.81
N TRP A 750 -2.91 20.56 -54.10
CA TRP A 750 -1.96 20.92 -53.04
C TRP A 750 -1.04 22.10 -53.43
N LYS A 751 -0.66 22.92 -52.43
CA LYS A 751 0.45 23.89 -52.54
C LYS A 751 1.66 23.39 -51.76
N GLN A 752 2.83 23.40 -52.40
CA GLN A 752 4.13 23.28 -51.76
C GLN A 752 4.69 24.66 -51.34
N GLN A 753 5.79 24.64 -50.58
CA GLN A 753 6.55 25.81 -50.14
C GLN A 753 7.12 26.64 -51.30
N LYS A 754 7.47 27.90 -51.03
CA LYS A 754 8.58 28.60 -51.67
C LYS A 754 9.21 29.62 -50.70
N ASN A 755 10.52 29.81 -50.84
CA ASN A 755 11.31 30.74 -50.03
C ASN A 755 11.47 32.09 -50.72
N SER A 756 11.77 33.15 -49.95
CA SER A 756 12.52 34.32 -50.43
C SER A 756 13.27 35.00 -49.27
N SER A 757 14.46 35.50 -49.55
CA SER A 757 15.28 36.37 -48.69
C SER A 757 15.07 37.86 -49.12
N SER A 758 15.67 38.92 -48.56
CA SER A 758 16.97 39.09 -47.84
C SER A 758 17.13 40.49 -47.21
N LEU A 759 17.90 40.59 -46.11
CA LEU A 759 18.67 41.76 -45.57
C LEU A 759 17.92 43.08 -45.24
N SER A 760 18.27 43.87 -44.19
CA SER A 760 19.33 43.85 -43.13
C SER A 760 18.89 44.75 -41.93
N HIS A 761 19.64 45.23 -40.91
CA HIS A 761 21.09 45.29 -40.60
C HIS A 761 21.39 45.55 -39.08
N THR A 762 22.53 46.19 -38.76
CA THR A 762 22.98 46.87 -37.51
C THR A 762 22.97 46.15 -36.14
N ASN A 763 24.15 45.62 -35.79
CA ASN A 763 24.87 45.66 -34.49
C ASN A 763 24.17 45.42 -33.13
N ARG A 764 24.23 44.16 -32.68
CA ARG A 764 25.22 43.65 -31.68
C ARG A 764 25.65 44.55 -30.50
N LYS A 765 25.38 44.07 -29.28
CA LYS A 765 26.32 44.05 -28.13
C LYS A 765 26.02 42.85 -27.23
N ASP A 766 27.05 42.32 -26.57
CA ASP A 766 27.03 41.02 -25.91
C ASP A 766 26.66 41.10 -24.41
N LEU A 767 26.00 40.06 -23.88
CA LEU A 767 25.93 39.80 -22.44
C LEU A 767 26.29 38.33 -22.17
N LYS A 768 27.39 38.13 -21.42
CA LYS A 768 27.80 36.81 -20.93
C LYS A 768 26.97 36.44 -19.70
N ILE A 769 26.52 35.19 -19.63
CA ILE A 769 26.17 34.55 -18.36
C ILE A 769 27.43 33.85 -17.86
N ILE A 770 27.82 34.11 -16.61
CA ILE A 770 28.98 33.51 -15.95
C ILE A 770 28.47 32.77 -14.71
N LEU A 771 28.89 31.51 -14.56
CA LEU A 771 28.63 30.68 -13.38
C LEU A 771 29.50 31.18 -12.21
N TRP A 772 29.00 31.06 -10.98
CA TRP A 772 29.73 31.48 -9.78
C TRP A 772 29.98 30.29 -8.85
N GLU A 773 31.25 30.03 -8.60
CA GLU A 773 31.75 29.04 -7.62
C GLU A 773 32.29 29.77 -6.37
N PRO A 774 32.23 29.16 -5.18
CA PRO A 774 32.61 29.83 -3.93
C PRO A 774 34.15 29.94 -3.77
N PRO A 775 34.69 31.12 -3.39
CA PRO A 775 36.13 31.32 -3.26
C PRO A 775 36.72 30.86 -1.91
N THR A 776 37.84 30.15 -2.00
CA THR A 776 38.71 29.79 -0.86
C THR A 776 39.33 31.02 -0.18
N LYS A 777 39.51 31.00 1.15
CA LYS A 777 40.31 32.00 1.88
C LYS A 777 41.77 31.55 2.02
N GLN A 778 42.71 32.45 1.71
CA GLN A 778 43.98 32.57 2.45
C GLN A 778 44.46 34.04 2.46
N SER A 779 45.31 34.34 3.44
CA SER A 779 46.06 35.59 3.75
C SER A 779 46.30 36.59 2.60
N LEU A 780 46.37 37.91 2.84
CA LEU A 780 47.28 38.55 3.82
C LEU A 780 46.72 39.85 4.45
N ALA A 781 47.52 40.51 5.30
CA ALA A 781 47.11 41.66 6.13
C ALA A 781 47.56 43.03 5.57
N MET A 782 46.86 44.10 5.97
CA MET A 782 47.45 45.31 6.57
C MET A 782 46.38 46.27 7.16
N LEU A 783 46.85 47.25 7.93
CA LEU A 783 46.14 48.22 8.80
C LEU A 783 46.34 49.68 8.27
N PRO A 784 45.79 50.77 8.87
CA PRO A 784 44.56 50.96 9.64
C PRO A 784 43.67 52.13 9.05
N PRO A 785 43.29 53.27 9.71
CA PRO A 785 41.87 53.71 9.69
C PRO A 785 41.59 55.21 9.35
N SER A 786 40.30 55.55 9.27
CA SER A 786 39.65 56.87 9.54
C SER A 786 38.14 56.59 9.77
N ALA A 787 37.39 57.18 10.71
CA ALA A 787 37.09 58.61 10.94
C ALA A 787 36.27 59.22 9.77
N GLU A 788 35.10 59.87 9.94
CA GLU A 788 34.41 60.48 11.10
C GLU A 788 32.86 60.31 11.01
N ALA A 789 32.14 60.16 12.14
CA ALA A 789 31.23 61.14 12.78
C ALA A 789 29.84 61.36 12.08
N GLU A 790 28.71 60.99 12.71
CA GLU A 790 27.76 61.84 13.49
C GLU A 790 26.66 62.49 12.60
N HIS A 791 25.42 62.78 13.02
CA HIS A 791 24.71 62.79 14.32
C HIS A 791 23.51 61.80 14.31
N GLU A 792 23.05 61.21 15.44
CA GLU A 792 22.04 61.69 16.43
C GLU A 792 20.66 62.09 15.82
N SER A 793 19.51 61.84 16.47
CA SER A 793 19.24 61.66 17.91
C SER A 793 18.07 60.68 18.24
N GLU A 794 18.16 60.08 19.44
CA GLU A 794 17.16 59.92 20.54
C GLU A 794 15.65 59.64 20.23
N GLU A 795 14.87 58.92 21.05
CA GLU A 795 15.01 58.52 22.47
C GLU A 795 14.79 57.01 22.75
N CYS A 796 15.31 56.58 23.90
CA CYS A 796 15.03 55.35 24.67
C CYS A 796 15.26 55.73 26.18
N PRO A 797 15.22 54.85 27.22
CA PRO A 797 14.84 53.44 27.28
C PRO A 797 13.95 53.05 28.50
N LYS A 798 13.57 51.76 28.58
CA LYS A 798 13.90 50.81 29.68
C LYS A 798 13.21 49.45 29.40
N ASP A 799 13.90 48.31 29.28
CA ASP A 799 14.81 47.61 30.22
C ASP A 799 14.03 46.95 31.39
N LEU A 800 14.26 45.72 31.84
CA LEU A 800 15.13 44.56 31.50
C LEU A 800 14.46 43.30 32.16
N ASP A 801 14.74 42.01 31.92
CA ASP A 801 15.70 41.20 31.13
C ASP A 801 14.95 39.86 30.76
N SER A 802 15.47 38.71 30.30
CA SER A 802 16.80 38.16 29.95
C SER A 802 16.68 37.04 28.90
N GLN A 803 17.73 36.73 28.13
CA GLN A 803 17.74 35.64 27.14
C GLN A 803 18.31 34.31 27.68
N ALA A 804 18.05 33.21 26.95
CA ALA A 804 18.74 31.93 27.11
C ALA A 804 19.87 31.78 26.07
N VAL A 805 21.01 31.19 26.47
CA VAL A 805 22.10 30.76 25.58
C VAL A 805 22.63 29.38 26.04
N THR A 806 23.10 28.58 25.08
CA THR A 806 23.61 27.20 25.26
C THR A 806 25.11 27.08 24.92
N HIS A 807 25.68 25.89 25.17
CA HIS A 807 27.02 25.36 24.78
C HIS A 807 28.20 25.64 25.74
N PHE A 808 29.21 24.77 25.95
CA PHE A 808 29.55 23.35 25.77
C PHE A 808 31.11 23.29 25.92
N GLU A 809 31.67 22.09 26.13
CA GLU A 809 33.07 21.68 25.79
C GLU A 809 34.31 21.96 26.71
N TYR A 810 34.74 20.85 27.34
CA TYR A 810 36.04 20.15 27.20
C TYR A 810 37.27 20.31 28.13
N PHE A 811 37.78 19.12 28.50
CA PHE A 811 39.17 18.63 28.70
C PHE A 811 40.06 19.02 29.91
N ASN A 812 40.52 17.97 30.63
CA ASN A 812 41.85 17.68 31.23
C ASN A 812 42.75 18.83 31.77
N LYS A 813 43.49 18.69 32.89
CA LYS A 813 44.36 17.55 33.29
C LYS A 813 45.00 17.81 34.69
N THR A 814 45.28 16.77 35.52
CA THR A 814 46.33 16.70 36.61
C THR A 814 46.48 17.86 37.65
N LEU A 815 46.75 17.66 38.96
CA LEU A 815 47.72 16.75 39.59
C LEU A 815 47.47 16.59 41.13
N CYS A 816 48.12 15.59 41.71
CA CYS A 816 48.19 15.16 43.12
C CYS A 816 48.17 16.19 44.27
N ARG A 817 47.50 15.85 45.39
CA ARG A 817 48.19 15.42 46.65
C ARG A 817 47.26 14.75 47.67
N SER A 818 47.76 13.71 48.33
CA SER A 818 47.41 13.26 49.70
C SER A 818 48.62 13.57 50.63
N PRO A 819 48.65 13.22 51.95
CA PRO A 819 48.70 11.83 52.44
C PRO A 819 47.94 11.61 53.80
N ASP A 820 48.33 10.54 54.50
CA ASP A 820 48.09 10.17 55.92
C ASP A 820 46.65 9.66 56.24
N ASP A 821 46.39 8.34 56.36
CA ASP A 821 46.74 7.35 57.43
C ASP A 821 45.91 7.54 58.72
N ASP A 822 45.43 6.49 59.43
CA ASP A 822 46.17 5.28 59.82
C ASP A 822 45.26 4.07 60.27
N SER A 823 45.82 2.84 60.28
CA SER A 823 45.65 1.71 61.25
C SER A 823 44.26 1.16 61.73
N ILE A 824 43.98 -0.15 61.97
CA ILE A 824 44.43 -1.48 61.47
C ILE A 824 43.62 -2.65 62.16
N HIS A 825 43.45 -3.82 61.50
CA HIS A 825 43.05 -5.18 62.03
C HIS A 825 41.69 -5.40 62.78
N SER A 826 41.17 -6.63 63.03
CA SER A 826 41.15 -7.95 62.31
C SER A 826 40.28 -9.00 63.09
N ALA A 827 39.89 -10.14 62.45
CA ALA A 827 39.21 -11.35 62.99
C ALA A 827 37.74 -11.19 63.51
N LEU A 828 36.71 -11.95 63.07
CA LEU A 828 36.39 -13.40 63.12
C LEU A 828 35.96 -13.87 64.54
N THR A 829 34.91 -14.69 64.79
CA THR A 829 34.19 -15.70 63.94
C THR A 829 32.75 -15.99 64.47
N GLU A 830 31.74 -16.21 63.60
CA GLU A 830 30.56 -17.15 63.70
C GLU A 830 29.56 -17.14 64.92
N VAL A 831 28.26 -17.52 64.85
CA VAL A 831 27.30 -17.86 63.76
C VAL A 831 25.80 -17.75 64.21
N MET A 832 24.88 -17.44 63.27
CA MET A 832 23.38 -17.59 63.32
C MET A 832 22.55 -16.80 64.39
N ASP A 833 21.28 -16.38 64.17
CA ASP A 833 20.36 -16.62 63.04
C ASP A 833 19.30 -15.49 62.79
N VAL A 834 18.73 -15.49 61.57
CA VAL A 834 17.38 -14.99 61.15
C VAL A 834 17.00 -13.48 61.12
N THR A 835 16.50 -13.08 59.93
CA THR A 835 15.70 -11.89 59.53
C THR A 835 16.30 -10.47 59.59
N ASP A 836 16.57 -9.90 58.40
CA ASP A 836 16.34 -8.48 58.11
C ASP A 836 16.11 -8.19 56.60
N SER A 837 15.59 -7.02 56.23
CA SER A 837 15.41 -6.52 54.84
C SER A 837 14.95 -5.05 54.83
N PRO A 838 15.62 -4.14 54.08
CA PRO A 838 15.34 -4.05 52.64
C PRO A 838 16.50 -3.60 51.71
N CYS A 839 16.36 -3.91 50.40
CA CYS A 839 16.96 -3.26 49.20
C CYS A 839 18.46 -2.85 49.20
N PRO A 840 19.23 -3.26 48.18
CA PRO A 840 19.36 -2.39 46.99
C PRO A 840 19.59 -3.10 45.63
N ALA A 841 19.77 -2.28 44.59
CA ALA A 841 20.47 -2.49 43.31
C ALA A 841 20.64 -3.92 42.73
N ALA A 842 20.01 -4.17 41.57
CA ALA A 842 20.30 -5.34 40.73
C ALA A 842 21.44 -5.03 39.74
N ILE A 843 22.60 -5.69 39.92
CA ILE A 843 23.68 -5.76 38.93
C ILE A 843 23.29 -6.75 37.82
N SER A 844 23.77 -6.52 36.60
CA SER A 844 23.54 -7.41 35.46
C SER A 844 24.29 -8.74 35.62
N SER A 845 23.56 -9.85 35.71
CA SER A 845 24.07 -11.21 35.48
C SER A 845 23.55 -11.75 34.15
N VAL A 846 24.47 -12.21 33.30
CA VAL A 846 24.14 -12.76 31.97
C VAL A 846 23.60 -14.18 32.12
N PRO A 847 22.39 -14.49 31.59
CA PRO A 847 22.00 -15.87 31.32
C PRO A 847 22.72 -16.36 30.06
N SER A 848 23.39 -17.51 30.14
CA SER A 848 24.07 -18.11 28.99
C SER A 848 23.13 -18.32 27.80
N ALA A 849 23.68 -18.27 26.58
CA ALA A 849 22.93 -18.44 25.34
C ALA A 849 22.37 -19.87 25.21
N THR A 850 21.10 -20.06 25.54
CA THR A 850 20.37 -21.29 25.21
C THR A 850 20.12 -21.33 23.70
N VAL A 851 20.77 -22.26 23.00
CA VAL A 851 20.52 -22.51 21.58
C VAL A 851 19.02 -22.79 21.35
N ILE A 852 18.40 -22.01 20.48
CA ILE A 852 16.99 -22.19 20.10
C ILE A 852 16.95 -23.31 19.05
N ASP A 853 16.23 -24.41 19.35
CA ASP A 853 15.98 -25.49 18.40
C ASP A 853 15.20 -24.95 17.16
N PRO A 854 15.72 -25.09 15.92
CA PRO A 854 15.03 -24.63 14.71
C PRO A 854 13.64 -25.24 14.48
N ARG A 855 13.27 -26.35 15.16
CA ARG A 855 12.00 -27.09 14.97
C ARG A 855 10.74 -26.37 15.46
N ILE A 856 10.82 -25.09 15.83
CA ILE A 856 9.71 -24.32 16.43
C ILE A 856 8.64 -23.85 15.41
N LEU A 857 8.80 -24.18 14.12
CA LEU A 857 7.80 -23.95 13.05
C LEU A 857 7.12 -25.22 12.51
N ASP A 858 7.44 -26.40 13.03
CA ASP A 858 6.88 -27.67 12.52
C ASP A 858 5.41 -27.86 12.96
N ILE A 859 4.45 -27.56 12.07
CA ILE A 859 3.04 -27.94 12.20
C ILE A 859 2.82 -29.20 11.36
N SER A 860 2.81 -30.35 12.03
CA SER A 860 2.88 -31.67 11.39
C SER A 860 1.77 -31.93 10.37
N THR A 861 2.11 -31.98 9.09
CA THR A 861 1.26 -32.58 8.05
C THR A 861 1.35 -34.10 8.09
N THR A 862 0.49 -34.75 8.89
CA THR A 862 0.30 -36.20 8.84
C THR A 862 -0.45 -36.62 7.56
N ASN A 863 0.29 -36.77 6.46
CA ASN A 863 -0.18 -37.52 5.30
C ASN A 863 0.00 -39.03 5.60
N LEU A 864 -1.08 -39.80 5.53
CA LEU A 864 -1.03 -41.25 5.60
C LEU A 864 -0.52 -41.81 4.27
N VAL A 865 0.73 -42.26 4.25
CA VAL A 865 1.29 -43.07 3.17
C VAL A 865 1.11 -44.55 3.51
N TRP A 866 0.45 -45.30 2.63
CA TRP A 866 0.47 -46.76 2.63
C TRP A 866 1.66 -47.26 1.80
N PRO A 867 2.25 -48.42 2.12
CA PRO A 867 3.59 -48.76 1.67
C PRO A 867 3.68 -49.09 0.18
N GLU A 868 4.86 -48.85 -0.37
CA GLU A 868 5.27 -49.27 -1.72
C GLU A 868 5.41 -50.79 -1.81
N ASP A 869 5.18 -51.34 -3.00
CA ASP A 869 5.69 -52.65 -3.39
C ASP A 869 6.40 -52.57 -4.75
N LYS A 870 7.26 -53.56 -5.04
CA LYS A 870 8.50 -53.35 -5.81
C LYS A 870 8.42 -53.61 -7.32
N HIS A 871 9.57 -53.31 -7.95
CA HIS A 871 10.06 -53.68 -9.30
C HIS A 871 9.68 -52.69 -10.42
N GLN A 872 10.51 -52.37 -11.40
CA GLN A 872 11.97 -52.37 -11.69
C GLN A 872 12.04 -52.00 -13.19
N HIS A 873 13.17 -51.49 -13.68
CA HIS A 873 13.43 -51.12 -15.08
C HIS A 873 12.82 -52.03 -16.16
N LEU A 874 12.37 -51.42 -17.26
CA LEU A 874 12.81 -51.76 -18.63
C LEU A 874 12.58 -50.57 -19.58
N ASP A 875 13.29 -50.57 -20.72
CA ASP A 875 13.34 -49.50 -21.72
C ASP A 875 12.33 -49.69 -22.87
N GLU A 876 12.35 -48.75 -23.85
CA GLU A 876 11.75 -48.87 -25.20
C GLU A 876 10.20 -48.91 -25.32
N CYS A 877 9.54 -48.48 -26.40
CA CYS A 877 9.90 -47.52 -27.47
C CYS A 877 8.60 -46.95 -28.11
N ASP A 878 8.72 -46.29 -29.27
CA ASP A 878 7.63 -45.80 -30.14
C ASP A 878 6.47 -46.79 -30.35
N LEU A 879 5.23 -46.28 -30.47
CA LEU A 879 4.47 -46.45 -31.71
C LEU A 879 3.22 -45.55 -31.84
N ARG A 880 2.70 -45.50 -33.06
CA ARG A 880 1.75 -44.51 -33.62
C ARG A 880 0.42 -45.17 -34.01
N GLU A 881 -0.61 -44.33 -34.12
CA GLU A 881 -1.77 -44.46 -35.02
C GLU A 881 -2.87 -45.51 -34.77
N GLN A 882 -3.99 -45.27 -35.48
CA GLN A 882 -5.16 -46.13 -35.76
C GLN A 882 -6.28 -46.11 -34.69
N LEU A 883 -7.43 -45.44 -34.93
CA LEU A 883 -8.60 -45.82 -35.79
C LEU A 883 -9.47 -46.91 -35.11
N THR A 884 -10.82 -46.95 -35.11
CA THR A 884 -11.93 -46.01 -35.44
C THR A 884 -13.27 -46.61 -34.96
N SER A 885 -14.32 -45.79 -34.76
CA SER A 885 -15.74 -46.21 -34.56
C SER A 885 -15.99 -47.06 -33.30
N SER A 886 -17.20 -47.46 -32.88
CA SER A 886 -18.60 -47.27 -33.31
C SER A 886 -19.45 -47.18 -32.02
N SER A 887 -20.25 -46.14 -31.77
CA SER A 887 -21.67 -45.97 -32.15
C SER A 887 -22.66 -46.98 -31.52
N LEU A 888 -23.78 -46.45 -30.99
CA LEU A 888 -25.00 -47.15 -30.52
C LEU A 888 -24.85 -48.03 -29.24
N ALA A 889 -25.85 -48.22 -28.36
CA ALA A 889 -27.13 -47.52 -28.13
C ALA A 889 -27.73 -47.93 -26.74
N GLU A 890 -28.98 -47.52 -26.51
CA GLU A 890 -29.97 -48.10 -25.59
C GLU A 890 -29.92 -47.78 -24.08
N ARG A 891 -30.92 -46.97 -23.72
CA ARG A 891 -31.56 -46.82 -22.41
C ARG A 891 -31.77 -48.15 -21.67
N ARG A 892 -31.69 -48.09 -20.33
CA ARG A 892 -32.82 -48.43 -19.44
C ARG A 892 -32.68 -47.64 -18.14
N GLY A 893 -33.78 -47.03 -17.68
CA GLY A 893 -33.91 -46.55 -16.31
C GLY A 893 -34.76 -47.53 -15.50
N ILE A 894 -34.70 -47.41 -14.17
CA ILE A 894 -35.67 -47.94 -13.20
C ILE A 894 -35.65 -46.97 -12.00
N ASP A 895 -36.81 -46.86 -11.36
CA ASP A 895 -37.20 -45.74 -10.51
C ASP A 895 -36.65 -45.76 -9.08
N SER A 896 -36.71 -44.60 -8.43
CA SER A 896 -36.75 -44.46 -6.97
C SER A 896 -38.00 -45.18 -6.40
N PRO A 897 -38.04 -45.59 -5.11
CA PRO A 897 -38.23 -44.59 -4.04
C PRO A 897 -37.65 -44.93 -2.64
N SER A 898 -37.03 -43.93 -2.00
CA SER A 898 -37.19 -43.55 -0.57
C SER A 898 -36.43 -42.25 -0.31
#